data_AF-A0A0C3BYT4-F1
#
_entry.id   AF-A0A0C3BYT4-F1
#
_cell.length_a   1.000
_cell.length_b   1.000
_cell.length_c   1.000
_cell.angle_alpha   90.00
_cell.angle_beta   90.00
_cell.angle_gamma   90.00
#
_symmetry.space_group_name_H-M   'P 1'
#
loop_
_entity.id
_entity.type
_entity.pdbx_description
1 polymer ?
#
loop_
_entity_poly.entity_id
_entity_poly.type
_entity_poly.pdbx_seq_one_letter_code
_entity_poly.pdbx_strand_id
1 'polypeptide(L)'
;MVYKRNKKPAHFTYAERVLGAFNQVQREHRKRSVHLATLRAQVKKNAQAKKDTLGPNWTHWVGKAVAKLENDGIFQHAGAIASVSLTPTGKKTIANARRVIKNSGETPQSHSQDDRVWKQVASLGTKRSRRQSKVGGYVSDDTEQQATPARDGTGRKRPRLSTSPEKRSRIGQAENPPLHDLLRGVSPLTDLDSEDEDLSAQRREELRDRDHEMRPELIAPERTPSNAENEADGNIRYATPPAPLDLDRPSSPISPTNRLLSRNHPGGVVRTQSGSLIPNLSKQPTPAPSSPDREDLDDTEGNLGSPNFEMDIDTFNPFASRPSHGRASPQPHLQSVGAGSVAGRAEMQLITSLKLEVKNLQQQLLNAGNVSEERTAGKAAGVEKVMSQRLQSLELSIAERDADISGLQGQNKRLQAEINEVSDELEAAESLVEERTVERDVLLGEVQTLEALNTDLVRGRADLQDALALAKAELSEAKGLNDSLQNQCDNLAVEIESLKRREAEGTSRTQSLVESLSRITNDAQVLRDQNASLELSLSKYRDEAQEKDGFVQRLLNEANVKDIYIEDLSAQLQTSKQGAEESAVRVSQQQAAIAALSEEMLSMQENVKTLEETLVTKLDELEAEKAQTVKLARQLADTERGLQAAQQAAIDASLEIGKLTSESTLKDDYIQQISMEIEVTRGHAMTAEGKLSESRETYEKERTALLAQVSDLRADLETVKGQSDALLTDMRVDHARAVEEMENRLAESQHALDVERRSKSALEAGMVSYIGKIQDLEAQLAEAENAKALDRMKMADLRKSFASLQKMFEEYEGGIIPPQPSSEERVAAPQL
;
A
#
# COMPACT_ATOMS: atom_id res chain seq x y z
N MET A 1 -2.55 18.84 60.16
CA MET A 1 -1.85 19.61 59.10
C MET A 1 -1.62 18.67 57.91
N VAL A 2 -2.51 18.67 56.91
CA VAL A 2 -2.49 17.67 55.81
C VAL A 2 -1.51 18.13 54.74
N TYR A 3 -0.41 17.39 54.55
CA TYR A 3 0.57 17.61 53.49
C TYR A 3 -0.11 17.42 52.12
N LYS A 4 -0.43 18.52 51.44
CA LYS A 4 -0.83 18.48 50.02
C LYS A 4 0.37 18.00 49.22
N ARG A 5 0.34 16.75 48.74
CA ARG A 5 1.34 16.21 47.82
C ARG A 5 1.36 17.10 46.57
N ASN A 6 2.40 17.92 46.41
CA ASN A 6 2.60 18.72 45.20
C ASN A 6 2.76 17.75 44.02
N LYS A 7 1.79 17.76 43.10
CA LYS A 7 1.85 16.99 41.85
C LYS A 7 3.14 17.41 41.12
N LYS A 8 4.02 16.44 40.84
CA LYS A 8 5.25 16.69 40.08
C LYS A 8 4.86 17.34 38.74
N PRO A 9 5.49 18.47 38.35
CA PRO A 9 5.18 19.12 37.08
C PRO A 9 5.48 18.15 35.94
N ALA A 10 4.56 18.03 34.98
CA ALA A 10 4.76 17.16 33.83
C ALA A 10 5.97 17.65 33.02
N HIS A 11 6.90 16.76 32.72
CA HIS A 11 8.09 17.09 31.93
C HIS A 11 7.72 17.20 30.44
N PHE A 12 7.66 18.43 29.92
CA PHE A 12 7.41 18.67 28.49
C PHE A 12 8.70 18.66 27.68
N THR A 13 8.69 17.95 26.55
CA THR A 13 9.81 17.97 25.60
C THR A 13 9.88 19.31 24.86
N TYR A 14 11.06 19.69 24.33
CA TYR A 14 11.19 20.95 23.57
C TYR A 14 10.32 20.96 22.30
N ALA A 15 10.06 19.81 21.68
CA ALA A 15 9.14 19.71 20.54
C ALA A 15 7.68 20.00 20.94
N GLU A 16 7.23 19.46 22.08
CA GLU A 16 5.89 19.76 22.63
C GLU A 16 5.74 21.24 22.99
N ARG A 17 6.75 21.82 23.65
CA ARG A 17 6.77 23.25 24.00
C ARG A 17 6.69 24.14 22.75
N VAL A 18 7.43 23.77 21.70
CA VAL A 18 7.45 24.49 20.43
C VAL A 18 6.10 24.40 19.71
N LEU A 19 5.47 23.22 19.63
CA LEU A 19 4.15 23.05 19.02
C LEU A 19 3.06 23.82 19.78
N GLY A 20 3.08 23.77 21.11
CA GLY A 20 2.16 24.54 21.96
C GLY A 20 2.35 26.04 21.81
N ALA A 21 3.59 26.52 21.82
CA ALA A 21 3.92 27.93 21.59
C ALA A 21 3.52 28.40 20.18
N PHE A 22 3.77 27.59 19.15
CA PHE A 22 3.40 27.90 17.77
C PHE A 22 1.88 28.06 17.62
N ASN A 23 1.10 27.09 18.11
CA ASN A 23 -0.36 27.15 18.04
C ASN A 23 -0.92 28.35 18.84
N GLN A 24 -0.32 28.67 19.98
CA GLN A 24 -0.72 29.84 20.75
C GLN A 24 -0.45 31.16 20.00
N VAL A 25 0.76 31.35 19.46
CA VAL A 25 1.09 32.54 18.66
C VAL A 25 0.21 32.63 17.41
N GLN A 26 -0.08 31.50 16.77
CA GLN A 26 -0.99 31.45 15.62
C GLN A 26 -2.42 31.89 15.99
N ARG A 27 -2.93 31.48 17.16
CA ARG A 27 -4.25 31.92 17.65
C ARG A 27 -4.27 33.39 18.03
N GLU A 28 -3.24 33.87 18.71
CA GLU A 28 -3.13 35.26 19.18
C GLU A 28 -2.95 36.25 18.01
N HIS A 29 -2.08 35.94 17.05
CA HIS A 29 -1.73 36.87 15.96
C HIS A 29 -2.47 36.61 14.65
N ARG A 30 -3.24 35.51 14.53
CA ARG A 30 -3.93 35.08 13.28
C ARG A 30 -3.00 34.94 12.06
N LYS A 31 -1.69 34.81 12.26
CA LYS A 31 -0.68 34.64 11.19
C LYS A 31 -0.41 33.16 10.91
N ARG A 32 -0.25 32.80 9.63
CA ARG A 32 0.02 31.42 9.20
C ARG A 32 1.48 30.99 9.39
N SER A 33 2.40 31.96 9.44
CA SER A 33 3.81 31.76 9.72
C SER A 33 4.22 32.52 10.98
N VAL A 34 5.19 31.98 11.72
CA VAL A 34 5.71 32.54 12.96
C VAL A 34 7.23 32.63 12.87
N HIS A 35 7.79 33.80 13.20
CA HIS A 35 9.23 34.01 13.24
C HIS A 35 9.86 33.25 14.42
N LEU A 36 11.04 32.65 14.22
CA LEU A 36 11.70 31.79 15.21
C LEU A 36 12.00 32.53 16.53
N ALA A 37 12.29 33.83 16.47
CA ALA A 37 12.49 34.66 17.66
C ALA A 37 11.21 34.78 18.50
N THR A 38 10.06 35.01 17.84
CA THR A 38 8.74 35.06 18.50
C THR A 38 8.41 33.71 19.12
N LEU A 39 8.72 32.62 18.42
CA LEU A 39 8.51 31.27 18.90
C LEU A 39 9.34 30.98 20.16
N ARG A 40 10.63 31.38 20.18
CA ARG A 40 11.49 31.28 21.38
C ARG A 40 10.94 32.10 22.55
N ALA A 41 10.55 33.35 22.30
CA ALA A 41 9.96 34.21 23.33
C ALA A 41 8.69 33.57 23.93
N GLN A 42 7.83 32.98 23.10
CA GLN A 42 6.63 32.32 23.57
C GLN A 42 6.93 31.03 24.34
N VAL A 43 7.91 30.21 23.91
CA VAL A 43 8.35 29.03 24.69
C VAL A 43 8.82 29.45 26.10
N LYS A 44 9.55 30.56 26.22
CA LYS A 44 9.95 31.12 27.52
C LYS A 44 8.75 31.57 28.35
N LYS A 45 7.82 32.29 27.75
CA LYS A 45 6.58 32.76 28.40
C LYS A 45 5.72 31.59 28.90
N ASN A 46 5.55 30.56 28.08
CA ASN A 46 4.76 29.37 28.41
C ASN A 46 5.41 28.54 29.52
N ALA A 47 6.75 28.41 29.49
CA ALA A 47 7.48 27.73 30.54
C ALA A 47 7.35 28.48 31.89
N GLN A 48 7.49 29.81 31.89
CA GLN A 48 7.27 30.62 33.09
C GLN A 48 5.84 30.50 33.63
N ALA A 49 4.82 30.56 32.76
CA ALA A 49 3.42 30.42 33.14
C ALA A 49 3.12 29.03 33.75
N LYS A 50 3.72 27.97 33.21
CA LYS A 50 3.59 26.60 33.72
C LYS A 50 4.54 26.26 34.88
N LYS A 51 5.36 27.21 35.35
CA LYS A 51 6.44 27.00 36.32
C LYS A 51 7.40 25.87 35.91
N ASP A 52 7.63 25.73 34.61
CA ASP A 52 8.51 24.74 33.99
C ASP A 52 9.90 25.37 33.78
N THR A 53 10.95 24.70 34.29
CA THR A 53 12.32 25.20 34.20
C THR A 53 12.90 24.93 32.81
N LEU A 54 13.34 25.97 32.12
CA LEU A 54 14.11 25.87 30.88
C LEU A 54 15.61 25.73 31.21
N GLY A 55 16.29 24.77 30.57
CA GLY A 55 17.75 24.61 30.73
C GLY A 55 18.56 25.79 30.15
N PRO A 56 19.84 25.94 30.50
CA PRO A 56 20.68 27.09 30.12
C PRO A 56 20.78 27.30 28.59
N ASN A 57 20.72 26.23 27.80
CA ASN A 57 20.78 26.28 26.33
C ASN A 57 19.42 26.11 25.64
N TRP A 58 18.32 26.48 26.31
CA TRP A 58 16.96 26.26 25.81
C TRP A 58 16.69 26.88 24.43
N THR A 59 17.31 28.02 24.09
CA THR A 59 17.16 28.67 22.79
C THR A 59 17.69 27.80 21.64
N HIS A 60 18.82 27.12 21.87
CA HIS A 60 19.41 26.14 20.96
C HIS A 60 18.53 24.91 20.83
N TRP A 61 18.01 24.39 21.95
CA TRP A 61 17.10 23.24 21.95
C TRP A 61 15.77 23.53 21.24
N VAL A 62 15.26 24.75 21.32
CA VAL A 62 14.11 25.20 20.53
C VAL A 62 14.45 25.19 19.03
N GLY A 63 15.63 25.69 18.64
CA GLY A 63 16.08 25.62 17.24
C GLY A 63 16.20 24.19 16.72
N LYS A 64 16.81 23.28 17.50
CA LYS A 64 16.89 21.85 17.19
C LYS A 64 15.51 21.18 17.09
N ALA A 65 14.59 21.54 17.97
CA ALA A 65 13.23 21.00 17.95
C ALA A 65 12.45 21.48 16.72
N VAL A 66 12.62 22.73 16.30
CA VAL A 66 12.05 23.24 15.04
C VAL A 66 12.62 22.49 13.83
N ALA A 67 13.94 22.38 13.71
CA ALA A 67 14.58 21.64 12.63
C ALA A 67 14.15 20.17 12.58
N LYS A 68 13.94 19.55 13.75
CA LYS A 68 13.40 18.19 13.84
C LYS A 68 11.96 18.11 13.33
N LEU A 69 11.08 19.03 13.73
CA LEU A 69 9.69 19.08 13.26
C LEU A 69 9.60 19.42 11.76
N GLU A 70 10.60 20.10 11.20
CA GLU A 70 10.74 20.30 9.76
C GLU A 70 11.13 19.00 9.06
N ASN A 71 12.11 18.26 9.60
CA ASN A 71 12.50 16.94 9.09
C ASN A 71 11.35 15.92 9.18
N ASP A 72 10.52 16.03 10.23
CA ASP A 72 9.31 15.21 10.41
C ASP A 72 8.16 15.65 9.48
N GLY A 73 8.38 16.70 8.66
CA GLY A 73 7.41 17.24 7.72
C GLY A 73 6.21 17.89 8.40
N ILE A 74 6.32 18.31 9.66
CA ILE A 74 5.26 19.02 10.41
C ILE A 74 5.37 20.53 10.18
N PHE A 75 6.60 21.05 10.08
CA PHE A 75 6.90 22.44 9.77
C PHE A 75 7.59 22.60 8.41
N GLN A 76 7.47 23.79 7.83
CA GLN A 76 8.17 24.22 6.62
C GLN A 76 8.60 25.69 6.77
N HIS A 77 9.79 25.99 6.25
CA HIS A 77 10.31 27.36 6.16
C HIS A 77 9.42 28.21 5.24
N ALA A 78 8.83 29.27 5.78
CA ALA A 78 7.84 30.08 5.10
C ALA A 78 8.46 31.26 4.35
N GLY A 79 9.43 31.01 3.46
CA GLY A 79 10.01 31.99 2.50
C GLY A 79 10.80 33.17 3.10
N ALA A 80 10.27 33.84 4.12
CA ALA A 80 10.98 34.82 4.92
C ALA A 80 11.98 34.11 5.83
N ILE A 81 13.25 34.50 5.73
CA ILE A 81 14.38 33.98 6.50
C ILE A 81 13.98 33.86 7.98
N ALA A 82 14.08 32.66 8.54
CA ALA A 82 13.72 32.31 9.92
C ALA A 82 12.22 32.36 10.31
N SER A 83 11.29 32.28 9.35
CA SER A 83 9.87 32.04 9.62
C SER A 83 9.48 30.58 9.36
N VAL A 84 8.64 30.04 10.25
CA VAL A 84 8.18 28.65 10.23
C VAL A 84 6.67 28.63 10.04
N SER A 85 6.15 27.70 9.24
CA SER A 85 4.72 27.49 9.05
C SER A 85 4.36 26.00 9.12
N LEU A 86 3.10 25.69 9.44
CA LEU A 86 2.61 24.31 9.41
C LEU A 86 2.41 23.85 7.96
N THR A 87 3.04 22.73 7.61
CA THR A 87 2.78 22.01 6.37
C THR A 87 1.34 21.49 6.34
N PRO A 88 0.78 21.20 5.15
CA PRO A 88 -0.51 20.51 5.03
C PRO A 88 -0.52 19.17 5.79
N THR A 89 0.59 18.43 5.76
CA THR A 89 0.81 17.19 6.51
C THR A 89 0.79 17.44 8.01
N GLY A 90 1.53 18.44 8.52
CA GLY A 90 1.53 18.84 9.92
C GLY A 90 0.14 19.22 10.43
N LYS A 91 -0.64 19.96 9.64
CA LYS A 91 -2.06 20.28 9.96
C LYS A 91 -2.91 19.02 10.07
N LYS A 92 -2.78 18.07 9.14
CA LYS A 92 -3.48 16.78 9.17
C LYS A 92 -3.07 15.96 10.40
N THR A 93 -1.78 15.91 10.75
CA THR A 93 -1.26 15.20 11.92
C THR A 93 -1.83 15.76 13.23
N ILE A 94 -1.88 17.09 13.36
CA ILE A 94 -2.49 17.76 14.52
C ILE A 94 -4.00 17.50 14.58
N ALA A 95 -4.70 17.60 13.44
CA ALA A 95 -6.13 17.31 13.37
C ALA A 95 -6.44 15.85 13.73
N ASN A 96 -5.60 14.91 13.29
CA ASN A 96 -5.73 13.50 13.62
C ASN A 96 -5.49 13.25 15.12
N ALA A 97 -4.41 13.79 15.70
CA ALA A 97 -4.16 13.70 17.14
C ALA A 97 -5.32 14.26 17.98
N ARG A 98 -5.92 15.38 17.55
CA ARG A 98 -7.14 15.93 18.16
C ARG A 98 -8.34 14.97 18.05
N ARG A 99 -8.53 14.30 16.92
CA ARG A 99 -9.60 13.30 16.75
C ARG A 99 -9.38 12.08 17.64
N VAL A 100 -8.15 11.56 17.72
CA VAL A 100 -7.82 10.42 18.57
C VAL A 100 -8.10 10.73 20.04
N ILE A 101 -7.72 11.91 20.52
CA ILE A 101 -7.99 12.32 21.91
C ILE A 101 -9.48 12.63 22.13
N LYS A 102 -10.19 13.15 21.13
CA LYS A 102 -11.64 13.37 21.23
C LYS A 102 -12.40 12.04 21.30
N ASN A 103 -11.92 11.00 20.62
CA ASN A 103 -12.55 9.69 20.60
C ASN A 103 -12.28 8.89 21.89
N SER A 104 -11.29 9.26 22.71
CA SER A 104 -10.99 8.56 23.96
C SER A 104 -11.92 8.93 25.14
N GLY A 105 -13.11 9.49 24.87
CA GLY A 105 -14.16 9.73 25.87
C GLY A 105 -13.87 10.79 26.94
N GLU A 106 -12.68 11.39 26.95
CA GLU A 106 -12.33 12.39 27.96
C GLU A 106 -13.04 13.73 27.71
N THR A 107 -13.71 14.23 28.76
CA THR A 107 -14.56 15.41 28.70
C THR A 107 -13.85 16.63 28.07
N PRO A 108 -14.48 17.28 27.08
CA PRO A 108 -13.86 18.32 26.27
C PRO A 108 -13.83 19.63 27.05
N GLN A 109 -12.63 20.14 27.41
CA GLN A 109 -12.29 21.57 27.64
C GLN A 109 -11.12 21.84 28.60
N SER A 110 -10.41 20.84 29.10
CA SER A 110 -9.23 21.10 29.93
C SER A 110 -8.01 21.52 29.09
N HIS A 111 -7.25 22.53 29.53
CA HIS A 111 -5.91 22.87 29.00
C HIS A 111 -4.97 21.65 28.91
N SER A 112 -5.23 20.57 29.66
CA SER A 112 -4.50 19.30 29.56
C SER A 112 -4.71 18.55 28.24
N GLN A 113 -5.80 18.80 27.50
CA GLN A 113 -6.06 18.12 26.23
C GLN A 113 -5.09 18.57 25.14
N ASP A 114 -4.85 19.88 25.01
CA ASP A 114 -3.86 20.42 24.07
C ASP A 114 -2.46 19.86 24.36
N ASP A 115 -2.09 19.73 25.65
CA ASP A 115 -0.82 19.14 26.06
C ASP A 115 -0.66 17.66 25.62
N ARG A 116 -1.75 16.88 25.62
CA ARG A 116 -1.76 15.50 25.09
C ARG A 116 -1.68 15.48 23.57
N VAL A 117 -2.33 16.41 22.88
CA VAL A 117 -2.25 16.55 21.41
C VAL A 117 -0.79 16.79 21.01
N TRP A 118 -0.10 17.71 21.67
CA TRP A 118 1.30 18.02 21.35
C TRP A 118 2.23 16.86 21.65
N LYS A 119 1.98 16.13 22.74
CA LYS A 119 2.72 14.91 23.06
C LYS A 119 2.56 13.83 21.98
N GLN A 120 1.34 13.63 21.49
CA GLN A 120 1.08 12.68 20.41
C GLN A 120 1.76 13.11 19.11
N VAL A 121 1.60 14.37 18.69
CA VAL A 121 2.21 14.89 17.46
C VAL A 121 3.74 14.84 17.51
N ALA A 122 4.36 15.20 18.64
CA ALA A 122 5.80 15.14 18.82
C ALA A 122 6.35 13.70 18.81
N SER A 123 5.55 12.71 19.22
CA SER A 123 5.94 11.30 19.25
C SER A 123 5.92 10.64 17.86
N LEU A 124 5.08 11.13 16.94
CA LEU A 124 4.90 10.56 15.61
C LEU A 124 6.14 10.73 14.72
N GLY A 125 6.86 11.86 14.84
CA GLY A 125 8.09 12.11 14.09
C GLY A 125 9.29 11.25 14.50
N THR A 126 9.31 10.77 15.75
CA THR A 126 10.44 9.99 16.27
C THR A 126 10.46 8.51 15.91
N LYS A 127 9.39 7.97 15.35
CA LYS A 127 9.31 6.54 15.02
C LYS A 127 9.63 6.33 13.55
N ARG A 128 10.92 6.12 13.25
CA ARG A 128 11.32 5.32 12.07
C ARG A 128 10.37 4.11 12.04
N SER A 129 9.62 3.96 10.95
CA SER A 129 8.67 2.87 10.74
C SER A 129 9.39 1.54 10.91
N ARG A 130 9.43 1.04 12.14
CA ARG A 130 9.85 -0.32 12.43
C ARG A 130 8.61 -1.13 12.13
N ARG A 131 8.60 -1.77 10.95
CA ARG A 131 7.65 -2.80 10.53
C ARG A 131 7.10 -3.52 11.76
N GLN A 132 5.89 -3.15 12.18
CA GLN A 132 5.14 -3.97 13.11
C GLN A 132 4.40 -4.98 12.23
N SER A 133 4.88 -6.21 12.30
CA SER A 133 4.14 -7.39 11.88
C SER A 133 2.78 -7.35 12.57
N LYS A 134 1.75 -7.21 11.73
CA LYS A 134 0.34 -7.28 12.08
C LYS A 134 0.06 -8.71 12.54
N VAL A 135 0.19 -8.97 13.84
CA VAL A 135 -0.39 -10.14 14.48
C VAL A 135 -1.72 -9.67 15.04
N GLY A 136 -2.80 -10.27 14.54
CA GLY A 136 -4.16 -10.00 14.96
C GLY A 136 -4.34 -10.29 16.44
N GLY A 137 -4.93 -9.34 17.14
CA GLY A 137 -5.40 -9.49 18.51
C GLY A 137 -6.79 -8.89 18.58
N TYR A 138 -7.78 -9.78 18.69
CA TYR A 138 -9.14 -9.50 19.10
C TYR A 138 -9.17 -8.50 20.25
N VAL A 139 -9.92 -7.41 20.10
CA VAL A 139 -10.36 -6.57 21.22
C VAL A 139 -11.81 -6.97 21.47
N SER A 140 -11.99 -7.85 22.47
CA SER A 140 -13.28 -8.06 23.13
C SER A 140 -13.32 -7.21 24.39
N ASP A 141 -14.56 -6.92 24.74
CA ASP A 141 -15.14 -5.92 25.62
C ASP A 141 -14.57 -5.72 27.03
N ASP A 142 -14.92 -4.55 27.55
CA ASP A 142 -14.75 -4.03 28.91
C ASP A 142 -15.17 -5.01 30.03
N THR A 143 -14.30 -5.19 31.03
CA THR A 143 -14.75 -5.22 32.43
C THR A 143 -13.64 -4.71 33.34
N GLU A 144 -13.97 -3.66 34.09
CA GLU A 144 -13.13 -2.97 35.06
C GLU A 144 -12.76 -3.88 36.25
N GLN A 145 -11.49 -3.90 36.69
CA GLN A 145 -11.05 -3.34 37.98
C GLN A 145 -9.60 -3.72 38.35
N GLN A 146 -8.81 -2.65 38.58
CA GLN A 146 -7.73 -2.50 39.57
C GLN A 146 -6.37 -3.26 39.42
N ALA A 147 -5.47 -2.58 38.69
CA ALA A 147 -4.29 -1.89 39.23
C ALA A 147 -3.05 -2.62 39.82
N THR A 148 -2.02 -2.73 38.96
CA THR A 148 -0.61 -2.22 39.16
C THR A 148 0.43 -3.06 40.00
N PRO A 149 1.75 -2.73 40.03
CA PRO A 149 2.79 -3.31 39.12
C PRO A 149 4.21 -3.57 39.73
N ALA A 150 5.07 -4.41 39.13
CA ALA A 150 6.57 -4.37 39.23
C ALA A 150 7.21 -5.44 38.30
N ARG A 151 8.18 -5.12 37.40
CA ARG A 151 9.66 -5.25 37.53
C ARG A 151 10.11 -6.71 37.82
N ASP A 152 11.08 -7.36 37.17
CA ASP A 152 12.33 -7.05 36.45
C ASP A 152 12.49 -8.10 35.31
N GLY A 153 13.22 -7.95 34.20
CA GLY A 153 14.56 -7.41 34.01
C GLY A 153 15.59 -8.56 33.87
N THR A 154 15.80 -9.12 32.68
CA THR A 154 17.09 -9.75 32.33
C THR A 154 17.42 -9.57 30.84
N GLY A 155 18.49 -8.82 30.58
CA GLY A 155 19.05 -8.64 29.26
C GLY A 155 19.97 -9.81 28.88
N ARG A 156 19.91 -10.24 27.62
CA ARG A 156 21.02 -10.98 27.00
C ARG A 156 21.60 -10.19 25.83
N LYS A 157 22.92 -10.10 25.90
CA LYS A 157 23.82 -9.25 25.14
C LYS A 157 23.90 -9.72 23.68
N ARG A 158 23.88 -8.74 22.78
CA ARG A 158 24.37 -8.84 21.40
C ARG A 158 25.88 -9.14 21.38
N PRO A 159 26.39 -9.97 20.46
CA PRO A 159 27.70 -9.77 19.87
C PRO A 159 27.56 -8.91 18.60
N ARG A 160 28.41 -7.88 18.53
CA ARG A 160 28.64 -7.02 17.37
C ARG A 160 29.44 -7.80 16.31
N LEU A 161 29.01 -7.81 15.05
CA LEU A 161 29.92 -8.05 13.93
C LEU A 161 30.35 -6.70 13.34
N SER A 162 31.65 -6.42 13.47
CA SER A 162 32.38 -5.35 12.80
C SER A 162 32.90 -5.85 11.45
N THR A 163 32.60 -5.07 10.41
CA THR A 163 33.50 -4.67 9.31
C THR A 163 34.91 -5.26 9.28
N SER A 164 35.27 -6.00 8.23
CA SER A 164 36.24 -5.62 7.15
C SER A 164 36.81 -6.86 6.42
N PRO A 165 37.32 -6.73 5.17
CA PRO A 165 37.47 -7.79 4.18
C PRO A 165 38.88 -8.36 4.10
N GLU A 166 39.07 -9.53 3.48
CA GLU A 166 40.15 -9.81 2.51
C GLU A 166 40.15 -11.26 1.95
N LYS A 167 40.37 -11.33 0.63
CA LYS A 167 41.19 -12.28 -0.15
C LYS A 167 40.80 -13.78 -0.28
N ARG A 168 40.42 -14.11 -1.52
CA ARG A 168 41.00 -15.12 -2.43
C ARG A 168 41.77 -16.29 -1.79
N SER A 169 41.37 -17.53 -2.09
CA SER A 169 42.07 -18.49 -2.99
C SER A 169 41.52 -19.92 -2.81
N ARG A 170 41.17 -20.58 -3.92
CA ARG A 170 41.79 -21.81 -4.48
C ARG A 170 41.56 -23.10 -3.66
N ILE A 171 40.74 -24.03 -4.18
CA ILE A 171 41.13 -25.22 -5.00
C ILE A 171 41.70 -26.36 -4.15
N GLY A 172 41.11 -27.55 -4.28
CA GLY A 172 41.63 -28.87 -3.90
C GLY A 172 40.61 -29.65 -3.06
N GLN A 173 39.77 -30.51 -3.65
CA GLN A 173 40.02 -31.92 -4.03
C GLN A 173 40.24 -32.90 -2.87
N ALA A 174 39.70 -34.11 -3.11
CA ALA A 174 39.87 -35.39 -2.41
C ALA A 174 38.98 -35.59 -1.17
N GLU A 175 37.92 -36.39 -1.23
CA GLU A 175 37.83 -37.86 -1.38
C GLU A 175 37.89 -38.61 -0.04
N ASN A 176 36.87 -39.45 0.12
CA ASN A 176 36.74 -40.67 0.91
C ASN A 176 36.16 -40.62 2.36
N PRO A 177 34.99 -41.29 2.57
CA PRO A 177 34.56 -41.90 3.83
C PRO A 177 35.29 -43.28 4.00
N PRO A 178 35.06 -44.20 5.00
CA PRO A 178 33.81 -44.46 5.74
C PRO A 178 33.91 -45.07 7.18
N LEU A 179 32.72 -45.35 7.74
CA LEU A 179 32.32 -46.49 8.59
C LEU A 179 33.08 -46.82 9.89
N HIS A 180 32.35 -46.72 11.02
CA HIS A 180 32.29 -47.59 12.22
C HIS A 180 31.39 -46.86 13.23
N ASP A 181 30.53 -47.44 14.07
CA ASP A 181 30.04 -48.79 14.25
C ASP A 181 28.78 -48.66 15.12
N LEU A 182 27.89 -49.65 15.02
CA LEU A 182 26.66 -49.77 15.79
C LEU A 182 26.91 -50.17 17.25
N LEU A 183 25.94 -49.83 18.12
CA LEU A 183 25.60 -50.49 19.38
C LEU A 183 26.50 -50.26 20.62
N ARG A 184 26.06 -49.35 21.49
CA ARG A 184 25.90 -49.65 22.92
C ARG A 184 24.92 -48.68 23.57
N GLY A 185 23.73 -49.18 23.88
CA GLY A 185 22.84 -48.56 24.85
C GLY A 185 23.36 -48.79 26.26
N VAL A 186 23.32 -47.75 27.09
CA VAL A 186 22.77 -47.74 28.45
C VAL A 186 22.74 -46.29 28.93
N SER A 187 21.57 -45.92 29.45
CA SER A 187 21.23 -44.64 30.08
C SER A 187 22.12 -44.33 31.28
N PRO A 188 22.45 -43.04 31.51
CA PRO A 188 22.42 -42.52 32.88
C PRO A 188 21.75 -41.14 32.91
N LEU A 189 20.43 -41.16 33.10
CA LEU A 189 19.66 -40.05 33.65
C LEU A 189 19.29 -40.47 35.08
N THR A 190 19.84 -39.78 36.08
CA THR A 190 19.26 -39.49 37.42
C THR A 190 20.41 -39.18 38.38
N ASP A 191 20.86 -37.92 38.44
CA ASP A 191 21.46 -37.38 39.69
C ASP A 191 21.66 -35.85 39.67
N LEU A 192 20.64 -35.05 39.39
CA LEU A 192 20.55 -33.58 39.58
C LEU A 192 19.04 -33.27 39.48
N ASP A 193 18.25 -32.71 40.40
CA ASP A 193 18.46 -31.81 41.52
C ASP A 193 17.32 -32.03 42.54
N SER A 194 17.62 -32.36 43.80
CA SER A 194 16.63 -32.57 44.86
C SER A 194 16.44 -31.35 45.79
N GLU A 195 17.06 -30.20 45.50
CA GLU A 195 16.96 -29.01 46.36
C GLU A 195 15.83 -28.03 45.95
N ASP A 196 15.31 -28.13 44.71
CA ASP A 196 14.24 -27.24 44.24
C ASP A 196 12.83 -27.72 44.65
N GLU A 197 12.67 -28.99 45.01
CA GLU A 197 11.38 -29.56 45.39
C GLU A 197 10.98 -29.16 46.83
N ASP A 198 11.98 -29.04 47.72
CA ASP A 198 11.78 -28.61 49.11
C ASP A 198 11.45 -27.11 49.22
N LEU A 199 12.07 -26.26 48.39
CA LEU A 199 11.75 -24.82 48.34
C LEU A 199 10.37 -24.54 47.71
N SER A 200 9.92 -25.41 46.80
CA SER A 200 8.59 -25.38 46.20
C SER A 200 7.51 -25.80 47.21
N ALA A 201 7.79 -26.84 48.01
CA ALA A 201 6.89 -27.27 49.09
C ALA A 201 6.75 -26.19 50.17
N GLN A 202 7.86 -25.56 50.58
CA GLN A 202 7.85 -24.52 51.60
C GLN A 202 7.06 -23.26 51.17
N ARG A 203 7.12 -22.88 49.87
CA ARG A 203 6.30 -21.78 49.33
C ARG A 203 4.82 -22.10 49.21
N ARG A 204 4.43 -23.37 49.00
CA ARG A 204 3.02 -23.77 48.97
C ARG A 204 2.40 -23.77 50.37
N GLU A 205 3.19 -24.11 51.38
CA GLU A 205 2.78 -24.05 52.79
C GLU A 205 2.60 -22.60 53.25
N GLU A 206 3.54 -21.70 52.92
CA GLU A 206 3.47 -20.28 53.27
C GLU A 206 2.28 -19.54 52.60
N LEU A 207 1.85 -20.00 51.41
CA LEU A 207 0.65 -19.49 50.74
C LEU A 207 -0.65 -20.00 51.39
N ARG A 208 -0.68 -21.22 51.93
CA ARG A 208 -1.84 -21.74 52.66
C ARG A 208 -2.04 -21.03 53.99
N ASP A 209 -0.96 -20.69 54.68
CA ASP A 209 -1.04 -19.97 55.95
C ASP A 209 -1.54 -18.52 55.76
N ARG A 210 -1.17 -17.85 54.66
CA ARG A 210 -1.73 -16.52 54.31
C ARG A 210 -3.22 -16.53 53.99
N ASP A 211 -3.73 -17.59 53.38
CA ASP A 211 -5.15 -17.72 53.04
C ASP A 211 -6.02 -18.07 54.26
N HIS A 212 -5.44 -18.65 55.33
CA HIS A 212 -6.15 -18.86 56.60
C HIS A 212 -6.17 -17.63 57.51
N GLU A 213 -5.21 -16.70 57.37
CA GLU A 213 -5.18 -15.47 58.18
C GLU A 213 -6.15 -14.38 57.67
N MET A 214 -6.59 -14.45 56.40
CA MET A 214 -7.52 -13.49 55.77
C MET A 214 -9.01 -13.78 56.02
N ARG A 215 -9.37 -14.75 56.88
CA ARG A 215 -10.77 -15.15 57.07
C ARG A 215 -11.16 -15.35 58.55
N PRO A 216 -11.26 -14.28 59.34
CA PRO A 216 -12.38 -14.23 60.29
C PRO A 216 -12.84 -12.79 60.66
N GLU A 217 -13.75 -12.15 59.91
CA GLU A 217 -14.44 -10.93 60.40
C GLU A 217 -15.90 -10.74 59.93
N LEU A 218 -16.61 -11.79 59.49
CA LEU A 218 -18.03 -11.66 59.11
C LEU A 218 -18.91 -12.77 59.70
N ILE A 219 -18.99 -12.82 61.03
CA ILE A 219 -20.10 -13.45 61.75
C ILE A 219 -20.43 -12.63 63.00
N ALA A 220 -21.46 -11.78 62.93
CA ALA A 220 -22.28 -11.43 64.09
C ALA A 220 -23.70 -10.97 63.66
N PRO A 221 -24.78 -11.33 64.40
CA PRO A 221 -26.16 -11.24 63.93
C PRO A 221 -26.99 -10.14 64.64
N GLU A 222 -27.85 -9.43 63.90
CA GLU A 222 -28.96 -8.61 64.44
C GLU A 222 -30.19 -8.82 63.54
N ARG A 223 -31.16 -9.64 63.99
CA ARG A 223 -32.40 -9.24 64.68
C ARG A 223 -33.37 -8.40 63.82
N THR A 224 -34.45 -9.08 63.41
CA THR A 224 -35.79 -8.59 63.05
C THR A 224 -36.41 -7.72 64.18
N PRO A 225 -37.59 -7.04 64.06
CA PRO A 225 -38.71 -7.27 63.12
C PRO A 225 -39.52 -6.03 62.62
N SER A 226 -40.50 -6.32 61.73
CA SER A 226 -41.94 -5.93 61.79
C SER A 226 -42.53 -5.20 60.57
N ASN A 227 -43.69 -5.75 60.13
CA ASN A 227 -44.89 -5.12 59.56
C ASN A 227 -44.78 -4.34 58.23
N ALA A 228 -45.76 -4.33 57.33
CA ALA A 228 -47.04 -5.03 57.16
C ALA A 228 -47.58 -4.64 55.76
N GLU A 229 -48.54 -5.44 55.27
CA GLU A 229 -49.67 -5.04 54.41
C GLU A 229 -49.51 -4.82 52.88
N ASN A 230 -50.37 -5.56 52.17
CA ASN A 230 -51.21 -5.16 51.03
C ASN A 230 -50.48 -4.85 49.70
N GLU A 231 -50.96 -5.24 48.52
CA GLU A 231 -52.28 -5.66 48.05
C GLU A 231 -52.11 -6.29 46.66
N ALA A 232 -53.11 -7.06 46.26
CA ALA A 232 -53.21 -7.75 44.99
C ALA A 232 -53.37 -6.79 43.79
N ASP A 233 -52.89 -7.20 42.61
CA ASP A 233 -53.79 -7.33 41.46
C ASP A 233 -53.16 -8.12 40.31
N GLY A 234 -53.89 -9.14 39.85
CA GLY A 234 -53.50 -9.97 38.72
C GLY A 234 -54.03 -9.43 37.40
N ASN A 235 -53.36 -9.77 36.30
CA ASN A 235 -54.07 -9.96 35.05
C ASN A 235 -53.37 -11.01 34.16
N ILE A 236 -54.11 -12.07 33.90
CA ILE A 236 -53.79 -13.23 33.07
C ILE A 236 -54.22 -12.93 31.63
N ARG A 237 -53.43 -13.29 30.61
CA ARG A 237 -53.93 -13.92 29.36
C ARG A 237 -52.82 -14.41 28.39
N TYR A 238 -52.89 -15.72 28.12
CA TYR A 238 -52.51 -16.58 26.98
C TYR A 238 -52.54 -15.90 25.58
N ALA A 239 -52.12 -16.48 24.43
CA ALA A 239 -51.11 -17.43 23.95
C ALA A 239 -51.40 -17.59 22.43
N THR A 240 -50.35 -17.76 21.59
CA THR A 240 -50.34 -18.29 20.17
C THR A 240 -50.98 -17.46 19.02
N PRO A 241 -50.70 -17.74 17.71
CA PRO A 241 -49.54 -18.33 16.99
C PRO A 241 -49.13 -17.57 15.67
N PRO A 242 -48.12 -18.04 14.89
CA PRO A 242 -47.60 -17.37 13.68
C PRO A 242 -48.05 -18.00 12.34
N ALA A 243 -48.09 -17.24 11.23
CA ALA A 243 -48.06 -17.70 9.81
C ALA A 243 -48.04 -16.47 8.83
N PRO A 244 -47.91 -16.63 7.50
CA PRO A 244 -46.71 -17.03 6.74
C PRO A 244 -46.44 -16.10 5.51
N LEU A 245 -45.45 -16.49 4.69
CA LEU A 245 -45.06 -15.95 3.38
C LEU A 245 -46.23 -15.76 2.40
N ASP A 246 -46.21 -14.69 1.59
CA ASP A 246 -46.53 -14.82 0.16
C ASP A 246 -46.00 -13.66 -0.72
N LEU A 247 -45.71 -14.02 -1.97
CA LEU A 247 -45.27 -13.16 -3.09
C LEU A 247 -46.44 -12.29 -3.60
N ASP A 248 -46.17 -11.03 -3.96
CA ASP A 248 -46.36 -10.51 -5.34
C ASP A 248 -46.26 -8.97 -5.43
N ARG A 249 -45.57 -8.54 -6.50
CA ARG A 249 -45.53 -7.19 -7.10
C ARG A 249 -46.96 -6.77 -7.56
N PRO A 250 -47.28 -5.53 -8.02
CA PRO A 250 -46.41 -4.41 -8.38
C PRO A 250 -46.95 -2.97 -8.07
N SER A 251 -46.18 -1.96 -8.54
CA SER A 251 -46.63 -0.62 -8.98
C SER A 251 -46.71 0.51 -7.94
N SER A 252 -45.79 1.48 -8.08
CA SER A 252 -45.95 2.88 -7.63
C SER A 252 -47.17 3.54 -8.34
N PRO A 253 -47.75 4.69 -7.89
CA PRO A 253 -47.03 5.97 -7.78
C PRO A 253 -47.56 7.06 -6.79
N ILE A 254 -46.71 8.07 -6.53
CA ILE A 254 -47.00 9.51 -6.30
C ILE A 254 -47.94 9.92 -5.13
N SER A 255 -47.40 10.60 -4.11
CA SER A 255 -47.73 12.02 -3.86
C SER A 255 -46.91 12.67 -2.72
N PRO A 256 -46.79 14.01 -2.73
CA PRO A 256 -45.65 14.74 -2.19
C PRO A 256 -45.96 15.41 -0.85
N THR A 257 -44.94 15.65 -0.03
CA THR A 257 -45.01 16.72 0.97
C THR A 257 -43.76 17.59 0.96
N ASN A 258 -44.03 18.86 0.66
CA ASN A 258 -43.14 20.00 0.70
C ASN A 258 -42.54 20.24 2.09
N ARG A 259 -41.28 20.66 2.13
CA ARG A 259 -40.77 21.85 2.85
C ARG A 259 -39.26 21.97 2.57
N LEU A 260 -38.87 22.84 1.64
CA LEU A 260 -38.43 24.22 1.90
C LEU A 260 -37.24 24.29 2.87
N LEU A 261 -36.03 24.53 2.35
CA LEU A 261 -35.36 25.84 2.42
C LEU A 261 -33.90 25.78 1.91
N SER A 262 -33.63 26.61 0.89
CA SER A 262 -32.48 27.51 0.76
C SER A 262 -31.06 26.93 0.60
N ARG A 263 -30.40 27.21 -0.54
CA ARG A 263 -29.42 28.32 -0.66
C ARG A 263 -28.55 28.24 -1.93
N ASN A 264 -28.70 29.26 -2.79
CA ASN A 264 -27.74 29.88 -3.72
C ASN A 264 -27.04 29.05 -4.82
N HIS A 265 -27.51 29.17 -6.06
CA HIS A 265 -26.69 29.08 -7.29
C HIS A 265 -26.99 30.29 -8.20
N PRO A 266 -25.97 30.99 -8.74
CA PRO A 266 -26.16 32.07 -9.70
C PRO A 266 -25.98 31.56 -11.15
N GLY A 267 -26.63 32.23 -12.10
CA GLY A 267 -26.20 32.30 -13.50
C GLY A 267 -26.96 31.39 -14.46
N GLY A 268 -27.85 32.00 -15.24
CA GLY A 268 -28.82 31.33 -16.09
C GLY A 268 -28.26 30.75 -17.40
N VAL A 269 -28.82 29.60 -17.76
CA VAL A 269 -28.72 28.98 -19.08
C VAL A 269 -30.14 28.52 -19.44
N VAL A 270 -30.71 29.08 -20.52
CA VAL A 270 -32.02 28.69 -21.03
C VAL A 270 -31.82 27.62 -22.10
N ARG A 271 -32.48 26.47 -21.93
CA ARG A 271 -32.48 25.34 -22.86
C ARG A 271 -33.66 25.45 -23.82
N THR A 272 -33.43 25.23 -25.12
CA THR A 272 -34.51 25.10 -26.11
C THR A 272 -35.06 23.65 -26.11
N GLN A 273 -36.31 23.46 -26.55
CA GLN A 273 -36.99 22.16 -26.53
C GLN A 273 -36.41 21.10 -27.50
N SER A 274 -35.43 21.43 -28.33
CA SER A 274 -34.69 20.48 -29.19
C SER A 274 -33.34 20.03 -28.63
N GLY A 275 -32.98 20.45 -27.40
CA GLY A 275 -31.84 19.89 -26.67
C GLY A 275 -30.45 20.45 -26.96
N SER A 276 -30.29 21.50 -27.78
CA SER A 276 -28.98 22.16 -27.97
C SER A 276 -28.77 23.32 -26.99
N LEU A 277 -27.58 23.36 -26.36
CA LEU A 277 -27.14 24.47 -25.51
C LEU A 277 -26.56 25.60 -26.36
N ILE A 278 -27.16 26.79 -26.30
CA ILE A 278 -26.63 28.00 -26.94
C ILE A 278 -26.07 28.92 -25.84
N PRO A 279 -24.76 29.20 -25.79
CA PRO A 279 -24.19 30.15 -24.85
C PRO A 279 -24.54 31.61 -25.23
N ASN A 280 -25.00 32.40 -24.25
CA ASN A 280 -25.38 33.81 -24.38
C ASN A 280 -24.17 34.75 -24.56
N LEU A 281 -23.41 34.62 -25.65
CA LEU A 281 -22.35 35.57 -26.03
C LEU A 281 -22.41 35.87 -27.54
N SER A 282 -23.31 36.78 -27.92
CA SER A 282 -23.28 37.43 -29.23
C SER A 282 -24.19 38.66 -29.22
N LYS A 283 -23.64 39.80 -28.81
CA LYS A 283 -24.18 41.13 -29.12
C LYS A 283 -23.03 42.00 -29.63
N GLN A 284 -22.65 41.78 -30.89
CA GLN A 284 -22.09 42.84 -31.72
C GLN A 284 -22.85 42.87 -33.06
N PRO A 285 -23.19 44.08 -33.56
CA PRO A 285 -23.89 44.25 -34.82
C PRO A 285 -22.88 44.19 -35.98
N THR A 286 -23.05 43.25 -36.90
CA THR A 286 -22.37 43.25 -38.20
C THR A 286 -23.14 44.17 -39.16
N PRO A 287 -22.50 45.17 -39.82
CA PRO A 287 -23.12 45.94 -40.88
C PRO A 287 -23.33 45.11 -42.15
N ALA A 288 -24.30 45.55 -42.93
CA ALA A 288 -24.93 44.90 -44.08
C ALA A 288 -24.09 44.96 -45.38
N PRO A 289 -24.51 44.25 -46.45
CA PRO A 289 -23.69 43.83 -47.59
C PRO A 289 -23.68 44.86 -48.73
N SER A 290 -22.68 44.75 -49.60
CA SER A 290 -22.70 45.31 -50.95
C SER A 290 -22.08 44.32 -51.92
N SER A 291 -22.94 43.61 -52.66
CA SER A 291 -22.68 43.09 -54.00
C SER A 291 -22.90 44.23 -55.02
N PRO A 292 -22.78 44.05 -56.35
CA PRO A 292 -21.95 43.17 -57.20
C PRO A 292 -21.29 44.03 -58.34
N ASP A 293 -20.99 43.44 -59.50
CA ASP A 293 -20.48 44.04 -60.77
C ASP A 293 -18.97 44.24 -60.90
N ARG A 294 -18.33 43.31 -61.63
CA ARG A 294 -17.91 43.62 -63.00
C ARG A 294 -17.59 42.35 -63.81
N GLU A 295 -18.37 42.20 -64.88
CA GLU A 295 -17.98 41.51 -66.11
C GLU A 295 -16.76 42.20 -66.75
N ASP A 296 -16.25 41.56 -67.80
CA ASP A 296 -15.31 42.09 -68.80
C ASP A 296 -13.82 42.05 -68.45
N LEU A 297 -12.89 41.74 -69.35
CA LEU A 297 -12.86 41.25 -70.73
C LEU A 297 -11.37 40.90 -70.97
N ASP A 298 -11.10 40.27 -72.10
CA ASP A 298 -9.79 40.23 -72.76
C ASP A 298 -8.95 41.50 -72.54
N ASP A 299 -7.65 41.32 -72.29
CA ASP A 299 -6.59 42.17 -72.86
C ASP A 299 -5.29 41.36 -72.93
N THR A 300 -5.23 40.53 -73.97
CA THR A 300 -3.98 40.19 -74.64
C THR A 300 -3.64 41.36 -75.57
N GLU A 301 -2.36 41.75 -75.58
CA GLU A 301 -1.70 42.69 -76.51
C GLU A 301 -1.62 44.18 -76.12
N GLY A 302 -0.38 44.71 -76.21
CA GLY A 302 -0.07 46.15 -76.15
C GLY A 302 1.13 46.46 -75.24
N ASN A 303 2.36 46.03 -75.59
CA ASN A 303 3.30 46.82 -76.40
C ASN A 303 3.67 48.20 -75.81
N LEU A 304 4.92 48.34 -75.36
CA LEU A 304 5.91 49.39 -75.68
C LEU A 304 6.80 49.76 -74.48
N GLY A 305 8.12 49.69 -74.67
CA GLY A 305 9.05 50.65 -74.07
C GLY A 305 10.06 50.15 -73.01
N SER A 306 11.21 49.68 -73.50
CA SER A 306 12.53 49.72 -72.83
C SER A 306 12.94 51.15 -72.37
N PRO A 307 14.12 51.42 -71.75
CA PRO A 307 15.13 50.52 -71.16
C PRO A 307 15.69 50.99 -69.78
N ASN A 308 16.35 50.10 -69.02
CA ASN A 308 17.30 50.48 -67.97
C ASN A 308 18.73 50.26 -68.49
N PHE A 309 19.50 51.35 -68.57
CA PHE A 309 20.93 51.39 -68.89
C PHE A 309 21.67 51.60 -67.56
N GLU A 310 22.48 50.61 -67.18
CA GLU A 310 23.31 50.62 -65.97
C GLU A 310 24.72 51.06 -66.39
N MET A 311 25.20 52.18 -65.84
CA MET A 311 26.55 52.71 -66.02
C MET A 311 27.30 52.48 -64.71
N ASP A 312 28.23 51.53 -64.72
CA ASP A 312 29.26 51.37 -63.70
C ASP A 312 30.48 52.21 -64.08
N ILE A 313 30.89 53.06 -63.14
CA ILE A 313 32.15 53.80 -63.15
C ILE A 313 32.95 53.27 -61.97
N ASP A 314 34.13 52.66 -62.23
CA ASP A 314 35.23 52.80 -61.29
C ASP A 314 36.64 52.61 -61.90
N THR A 315 37.46 53.64 -61.63
CA THR A 315 38.89 53.65 -61.22
C THR A 315 40.06 53.11 -62.10
N PHE A 316 40.99 54.05 -62.39
CA PHE A 316 42.48 53.98 -62.35
C PHE A 316 43.34 53.05 -63.26
N ASN A 317 44.17 53.72 -64.09
CA ASN A 317 45.49 53.45 -64.74
C ASN A 317 46.44 52.39 -64.10
N PRO A 318 47.51 51.82 -64.75
CA PRO A 318 48.31 52.30 -65.92
C PRO A 318 48.92 51.20 -66.88
N PHE A 319 49.81 51.61 -67.79
CA PHE A 319 50.85 50.87 -68.56
C PHE A 319 50.60 50.34 -69.99
N ALA A 320 51.38 50.92 -70.90
CA ALA A 320 52.08 50.32 -72.04
C ALA A 320 51.29 49.59 -73.15
N SER A 321 51.19 50.23 -74.33
CA SER A 321 52.07 49.93 -75.49
C SER A 321 51.54 50.55 -76.79
N ARG A 322 52.44 51.27 -77.48
CA ARG A 322 52.52 51.52 -78.94
C ARG A 322 52.26 50.23 -79.77
N PRO A 323 52.08 50.23 -81.13
CA PRO A 323 52.49 51.28 -82.10
C PRO A 323 51.56 51.52 -83.34
N SER A 324 51.89 52.60 -84.09
CA SER A 324 51.80 52.75 -85.57
C SER A 324 50.39 52.85 -86.20
N HIS A 325 50.04 53.62 -87.23
CA HIS A 325 50.61 54.52 -88.26
C HIS A 325 49.40 55.37 -88.76
N GLY A 326 49.45 56.57 -89.34
CA GLY A 326 50.49 57.46 -89.88
C GLY A 326 49.94 58.91 -89.96
N ARG A 327 50.79 59.95 -89.88
CA ARG A 327 51.35 60.76 -91.00
C ARG A 327 50.25 61.44 -91.86
N ALA A 328 50.24 62.75 -92.09
CA ALA A 328 51.29 63.79 -92.24
C ALA A 328 50.72 65.18 -91.82
N SER A 329 51.42 66.18 -91.23
CA SER A 329 52.63 66.95 -91.62
C SER A 329 52.55 67.66 -92.99
N PRO A 330 53.24 68.81 -93.21
CA PRO A 330 53.44 70.00 -92.33
C PRO A 330 53.58 71.38 -93.08
N GLN A 331 53.20 72.49 -92.42
CA GLN A 331 54.00 73.75 -92.25
C GLN A 331 54.38 74.64 -93.51
N PRO A 332 55.19 75.74 -93.40
CA PRO A 332 54.77 77.14 -93.71
C PRO A 332 55.72 77.89 -94.71
N HIS A 333 55.47 79.18 -95.06
CA HIS A 333 56.47 80.28 -95.00
C HIS A 333 56.02 81.64 -95.62
N LEU A 334 56.75 82.66 -95.15
CA LEU A 334 56.85 84.10 -95.42
C LEU A 334 57.27 84.58 -96.84
N GLN A 335 57.26 85.92 -96.99
CA GLN A 335 57.95 86.83 -97.96
C GLN A 335 57.11 87.28 -99.17
N SER A 336 56.82 88.57 -99.45
CA SER A 336 57.57 89.85 -99.57
C SER A 336 58.07 90.17 -101.00
N VAL A 337 57.82 91.43 -101.42
CA VAL A 337 58.54 92.28 -102.41
C VAL A 337 58.09 92.30 -103.89
N GLY A 338 57.93 93.54 -104.42
CA GLY A 338 58.32 93.98 -105.78
C GLY A 338 57.18 94.08 -106.81
N ALA A 339 56.72 95.24 -107.29
CA ALA A 339 57.35 96.29 -108.12
C ALA A 339 57.45 95.98 -109.64
N GLY A 340 56.93 96.92 -110.46
CA GLY A 340 57.21 97.09 -111.91
C GLY A 340 56.00 96.77 -112.82
N SER A 341 55.44 97.62 -113.69
CA SER A 341 55.94 98.67 -114.61
C SER A 341 55.88 98.23 -116.08
N VAL A 342 55.06 98.95 -116.86
CA VAL A 342 55.27 99.42 -118.25
C VAL A 342 55.11 98.46 -119.44
N ALA A 343 54.25 98.90 -120.38
CA ALA A 343 54.37 99.00 -121.85
C ALA A 343 53.01 98.66 -122.51
N GLY A 344 52.44 99.37 -123.50
CA GLY A 344 52.91 100.46 -124.36
C GLY A 344 52.74 100.11 -125.85
N ARG A 345 52.17 101.04 -126.64
CA ARG A 345 52.17 101.19 -128.13
C ARG A 345 51.32 100.20 -128.96
N ALA A 346 50.75 100.57 -130.13
CA ALA A 346 51.10 101.57 -131.17
C ALA A 346 49.81 102.22 -131.79
N GLU A 347 49.76 103.49 -132.25
CA GLU A 347 50.42 104.13 -133.43
C GLU A 347 49.99 103.44 -134.76
N MET A 348 49.57 104.07 -135.87
CA MET A 348 50.15 105.17 -136.68
C MET A 348 49.30 105.24 -137.98
N GLN A 349 48.74 106.34 -138.49
CA GLN A 349 49.34 107.26 -139.48
C GLN A 349 48.21 108.15 -140.06
N LEU A 350 48.34 109.48 -140.00
CA LEU A 350 48.28 110.34 -141.20
C LEU A 350 48.77 111.76 -140.85
N ILE A 351 50.08 111.86 -140.62
CA ILE A 351 50.83 113.11 -140.64
C ILE A 351 50.96 113.53 -142.10
N THR A 352 50.03 114.33 -142.62
CA THR A 352 50.28 115.23 -143.76
C THR A 352 49.23 116.34 -143.90
N SER A 353 47.98 116.16 -143.43
CA SER A 353 46.94 117.18 -143.59
C SER A 353 47.01 118.34 -142.58
N LEU A 354 47.40 118.09 -141.33
CA LEU A 354 47.36 119.12 -140.28
C LEU A 354 48.57 120.06 -140.26
N LYS A 355 49.56 119.94 -141.17
CA LYS A 355 50.61 120.98 -141.25
C LYS A 355 50.07 122.32 -141.77
N LEU A 356 48.93 122.34 -142.46
CA LEU A 356 48.20 123.58 -142.76
C LEU A 356 47.35 124.05 -141.57
N GLU A 357 46.87 123.11 -140.77
CA GLU A 357 45.97 123.34 -139.64
C GLU A 357 46.72 123.79 -138.38
N VAL A 358 48.00 123.43 -138.21
CA VAL A 358 48.84 123.93 -137.11
C VAL A 358 49.00 125.45 -137.15
N LYS A 359 49.01 126.10 -138.33
CA LYS A 359 49.04 127.57 -138.41
C LYS A 359 47.71 128.21 -138.03
N ASN A 360 46.58 127.55 -138.27
CA ASN A 360 45.26 128.07 -137.93
C ASN A 360 44.88 127.77 -136.47
N LEU A 361 45.34 126.64 -135.92
CA LEU A 361 45.13 126.26 -134.52
C LEU A 361 46.04 127.02 -133.54
N GLN A 362 47.21 127.48 -133.97
CA GLN A 362 48.07 128.30 -133.10
C GLN A 362 47.43 129.66 -132.75
N GLN A 363 46.50 130.14 -133.58
CA GLN A 363 45.70 131.34 -133.29
C GLN A 363 44.43 131.06 -132.47
N GLN A 364 43.94 129.81 -132.48
CA GLN A 364 42.82 129.37 -131.62
C GLN A 364 43.28 128.94 -130.22
N LEU A 365 44.52 128.48 -130.05
CA LEU A 365 45.10 128.08 -128.75
C LEU A 365 45.35 129.27 -127.81
N LEU A 366 45.57 130.47 -128.34
CA LEU A 366 45.69 131.68 -127.53
C LEU A 366 44.35 132.13 -126.94
N ASN A 367 43.23 131.77 -127.58
CA ASN A 367 41.88 132.08 -127.10
C ASN A 367 41.24 130.93 -126.28
N ALA A 368 41.72 129.69 -126.42
CA ALA A 368 41.21 128.53 -125.67
C ALA A 368 41.92 128.30 -124.31
N GLY A 369 43.12 128.85 -124.10
CA GLY A 369 43.84 128.75 -122.82
C GLY A 369 43.11 129.38 -121.63
N ASN A 370 42.37 130.47 -121.86
CA ASN A 370 41.71 131.20 -120.77
C ASN A 370 40.33 130.64 -120.37
N VAL A 371 39.78 129.65 -121.11
CA VAL A 371 38.43 129.09 -120.87
C VAL A 371 38.47 127.65 -120.33
N SER A 372 39.65 127.02 -120.28
CA SER A 372 39.84 125.63 -119.83
C SER A 372 40.17 125.48 -118.33
N GLU A 373 40.79 126.48 -117.69
CA GLU A 373 41.11 126.40 -116.25
C GLU A 373 39.87 126.59 -115.35
N GLU A 374 38.91 127.45 -115.71
CA GLU A 374 37.68 127.63 -114.93
C GLU A 374 36.74 126.41 -114.97
N ARG A 375 36.71 125.65 -116.08
CA ARG A 375 35.85 124.47 -116.23
C ARG A 375 36.39 123.20 -115.59
N THR A 376 37.70 123.12 -115.32
CA THR A 376 38.32 121.98 -114.63
C THR A 376 38.34 122.17 -113.11
N ALA A 377 38.49 123.41 -112.63
CA ALA A 377 38.36 123.76 -111.21
C ALA A 377 36.93 123.50 -110.67
N GLY A 378 35.89 123.87 -111.42
CA GLY A 378 34.50 123.62 -111.01
C GLY A 378 34.10 122.13 -110.97
N LYS A 379 34.65 121.30 -111.87
CA LYS A 379 34.41 119.85 -111.86
C LYS A 379 35.18 119.13 -110.74
N ALA A 380 36.40 119.57 -110.43
CA ALA A 380 37.17 119.04 -109.29
C ALA A 380 36.48 119.33 -107.95
N ALA A 381 36.01 120.57 -107.73
CA ALA A 381 35.24 120.94 -106.53
C ALA A 381 33.91 120.18 -106.41
N GLY A 382 33.25 119.88 -107.53
CA GLY A 382 32.03 119.06 -107.57
C GLY A 382 32.29 117.60 -107.16
N VAL A 383 33.37 116.99 -107.66
CA VAL A 383 33.77 115.62 -107.28
C VAL A 383 34.20 115.56 -105.82
N GLU A 384 34.94 116.55 -105.32
CA GLU A 384 35.34 116.64 -103.92
C GLU A 384 34.13 116.77 -102.99
N LYS A 385 33.13 117.58 -103.36
CA LYS A 385 31.87 117.67 -102.62
C LYS A 385 31.11 116.34 -102.58
N VAL A 386 31.04 115.61 -103.70
CA VAL A 386 30.39 114.29 -103.75
C VAL A 386 31.17 113.25 -102.94
N MET A 387 32.51 113.29 -102.97
CA MET A 387 33.35 112.41 -102.14
C MET A 387 33.19 112.73 -100.66
N SER A 388 33.18 114.00 -100.25
CA SER A 388 32.95 114.41 -98.86
C SER A 388 31.56 114.01 -98.35
N GLN A 389 30.52 114.17 -99.18
CA GLN A 389 29.17 113.69 -98.85
C GLN A 389 29.12 112.16 -98.72
N ARG A 390 29.85 111.43 -99.58
CA ARG A 390 29.94 109.97 -99.50
C ARG A 390 30.75 109.50 -98.30
N LEU A 391 31.83 110.18 -97.95
CA LEU A 391 32.61 109.93 -96.74
C LEU A 391 31.76 110.17 -95.51
N GLN A 392 31.04 111.30 -95.44
CA GLN A 392 30.13 111.59 -94.33
C GLN A 392 29.00 110.55 -94.22
N SER A 393 28.44 110.09 -95.35
CA SER A 393 27.45 109.01 -95.37
C SER A 393 28.04 107.66 -94.93
N LEU A 394 29.29 107.36 -95.27
CA LEU A 394 29.97 106.15 -94.83
C LEU A 394 30.34 106.22 -93.35
N GLU A 395 30.79 107.38 -92.85
CA GLU A 395 31.05 107.62 -91.42
C GLU A 395 29.77 107.46 -90.59
N LEU A 396 28.64 107.99 -91.06
CA LEU A 396 27.34 107.76 -90.42
C LEU A 396 26.95 106.28 -90.43
N SER A 397 27.17 105.56 -91.55
CA SER A 397 26.88 104.12 -91.62
C SER A 397 27.82 103.28 -90.76
N ILE A 398 29.10 103.67 -90.62
CA ILE A 398 30.05 103.02 -89.71
C ILE A 398 29.62 103.28 -88.27
N ALA A 399 29.27 104.51 -87.91
CA ALA A 399 28.79 104.84 -86.57
C ALA A 399 27.49 104.09 -86.21
N GLU A 400 26.55 103.96 -87.16
CA GLU A 400 25.33 103.18 -87.01
C GLU A 400 25.66 101.69 -86.80
N ARG A 401 26.58 101.12 -87.60
CA ARG A 401 27.04 99.74 -87.41
C ARG A 401 27.80 99.51 -86.12
N ASP A 402 28.62 100.47 -85.67
CA ASP A 402 29.34 100.36 -84.40
C ASP A 402 28.37 100.45 -83.21
N ALA A 403 27.30 101.24 -83.33
CA ALA A 403 26.20 101.27 -82.36
C ALA A 403 25.46 99.93 -82.33
N ASP A 404 25.16 99.34 -83.49
CA ASP A 404 24.55 98.00 -83.59
C ASP A 404 25.46 96.91 -83.02
N ILE A 405 26.75 96.91 -83.34
CA ILE A 405 27.74 95.98 -82.81
C ILE A 405 27.81 96.10 -81.29
N SER A 406 27.85 97.32 -80.76
CA SER A 406 27.85 97.57 -79.31
C SER A 406 26.56 97.07 -78.65
N GLY A 407 25.41 97.28 -79.31
CA GLY A 407 24.11 96.75 -78.89
C GLY A 407 24.08 95.22 -78.84
N LEU A 408 24.55 94.56 -79.91
CA LEU A 408 24.65 93.11 -80.00
C LEU A 408 25.66 92.53 -79.00
N GLN A 409 26.79 93.20 -78.76
CA GLN A 409 27.74 92.82 -77.70
C GLN A 409 27.12 92.94 -76.31
N GLY A 410 26.33 93.98 -76.07
CA GLY A 410 25.55 94.14 -74.84
C GLY A 410 24.52 93.02 -74.66
N GLN A 411 23.80 92.65 -75.72
CA GLN A 411 22.87 91.52 -75.71
C GLN A 411 23.60 90.19 -75.47
N ASN A 412 24.73 89.94 -76.13
CA ASN A 412 25.53 88.73 -75.91
C ASN A 412 26.01 88.62 -74.46
N LYS A 413 26.45 89.73 -73.84
CA LYS A 413 26.84 89.72 -72.42
C LYS A 413 25.66 89.42 -71.50
N ARG A 414 24.46 89.92 -71.81
CA ARG A 414 23.24 89.62 -71.04
C ARG A 414 22.84 88.15 -71.18
N LEU A 415 22.80 87.64 -72.41
CA LEU A 415 22.51 86.22 -72.67
C LEU A 415 23.56 85.30 -72.01
N GLN A 416 24.84 85.69 -72.00
CA GLN A 416 25.88 84.92 -71.31
C GLN A 416 25.67 84.92 -69.79
N ALA A 417 25.23 86.04 -69.20
CA ALA A 417 24.89 86.10 -67.78
C ALA A 417 23.66 85.23 -67.46
N GLU A 418 22.64 85.25 -68.32
CA GLU A 418 21.43 84.41 -68.19
C GLU A 418 21.76 82.92 -68.34
N ILE A 419 22.65 82.54 -69.27
CA ILE A 419 23.15 81.16 -69.41
C ILE A 419 23.88 80.71 -68.14
N ASN A 420 24.72 81.58 -67.56
CA ASN A 420 25.43 81.24 -66.33
C ASN A 420 24.46 81.10 -65.15
N GLU A 421 23.47 81.99 -65.02
CA GLU A 421 22.44 81.91 -63.97
C GLU A 421 21.62 80.61 -64.09
N VAL A 422 21.19 80.25 -65.30
CA VAL A 422 20.49 78.97 -65.54
C VAL A 422 21.40 77.77 -65.30
N SER A 423 22.70 77.87 -65.59
CA SER A 423 23.67 76.82 -65.29
C SER A 423 23.83 76.61 -63.78
N ASP A 424 23.93 77.70 -63.01
CA ASP A 424 24.02 77.65 -61.55
C ASP A 424 22.72 77.09 -60.93
N GLU A 425 21.56 77.48 -61.47
CA GLU A 425 20.26 76.92 -61.07
C GLU A 425 20.15 75.42 -61.39
N LEU A 426 20.68 74.99 -62.54
CA LEU A 426 20.71 73.59 -62.95
C LEU A 426 21.61 72.77 -62.02
N GLU A 427 22.82 73.24 -61.71
CA GLU A 427 23.74 72.58 -60.78
C GLU A 427 23.12 72.46 -59.37
N ALA A 428 22.42 73.51 -58.91
CA ALA A 428 21.71 73.48 -57.62
C ALA A 428 20.55 72.46 -57.63
N ALA A 429 19.81 72.37 -58.73
CA ALA A 429 18.73 71.39 -58.89
C ALA A 429 19.28 69.95 -58.96
N GLU A 430 20.40 69.72 -59.67
CA GLU A 430 21.07 68.43 -59.74
C GLU A 430 21.57 67.97 -58.36
N SER A 431 22.19 68.86 -57.59
CA SER A 431 22.60 68.57 -56.21
C SER A 431 21.42 68.19 -55.31
N LEU A 432 20.28 68.85 -55.46
CA LEU A 432 19.07 68.54 -54.68
C LEU A 432 18.44 67.21 -55.12
N VAL A 433 18.52 66.85 -56.40
CA VAL A 433 18.10 65.54 -56.90
C VAL A 433 19.00 64.44 -56.32
N GLU A 434 20.32 64.64 -56.28
CA GLU A 434 21.26 63.70 -55.65
C GLU A 434 20.99 63.52 -54.15
N GLU A 435 20.69 64.60 -53.43
CA GLU A 435 20.32 64.50 -52.01
C GLU A 435 19.04 63.65 -51.83
N ARG A 436 18.03 63.86 -52.69
CA ARG A 436 16.77 63.11 -52.65
C ARG A 436 16.90 61.67 -53.11
N THR A 437 17.80 61.34 -54.03
CA THR A 437 18.06 59.95 -54.42
C THR A 437 18.73 59.19 -53.28
N VAL A 438 19.70 59.82 -52.58
CA VAL A 438 20.31 59.23 -51.38
C VAL A 438 19.26 59.02 -50.28
N GLU A 439 18.41 60.01 -50.01
CA GLU A 439 17.32 59.87 -49.03
C GLU A 439 16.35 58.73 -49.40
N ARG A 440 15.96 58.64 -50.67
CA ARG A 440 15.12 57.54 -51.19
C ARG A 440 15.78 56.18 -50.99
N ASP A 441 17.07 56.06 -51.27
CA ASP A 441 17.79 54.79 -51.19
C ASP A 441 17.96 54.33 -49.72
N VAL A 442 18.16 55.27 -48.79
CA VAL A 442 18.13 54.98 -47.35
C VAL A 442 16.76 54.47 -46.92
N LEU A 443 15.67 55.15 -47.32
CA LEU A 443 14.30 54.73 -47.00
C LEU A 443 13.96 53.36 -47.61
N LEU A 444 14.43 53.07 -48.83
CA LEU A 444 14.26 51.75 -49.45
C LEU A 444 14.99 50.66 -48.65
N GLY A 445 16.20 50.94 -48.14
CA GLY A 445 16.91 50.04 -47.24
C GLY A 445 16.13 49.77 -45.95
N GLU A 446 15.56 50.81 -45.33
CA GLU A 446 14.71 50.66 -44.14
C GLU A 446 13.47 49.81 -44.41
N VAL A 447 12.77 50.04 -45.53
CA VAL A 447 11.60 49.24 -45.94
C VAL A 447 11.98 47.77 -46.10
N GLN A 448 13.10 47.45 -46.76
CA GLN A 448 13.57 46.07 -46.91
C GLN A 448 13.86 45.40 -45.56
N THR A 449 14.45 46.12 -44.60
CA THR A 449 14.70 45.57 -43.26
C THR A 449 13.40 45.32 -42.48
N LEU A 450 12.42 46.21 -42.63
CA LEU A 450 11.10 46.05 -42.00
C LEU A 450 10.30 44.90 -42.64
N GLU A 451 10.40 44.73 -43.95
CA GLU A 451 9.81 43.58 -44.65
C GLU A 451 10.42 42.27 -44.17
N ALA A 452 11.76 42.17 -44.11
CA ALA A 452 12.44 41.00 -43.57
C ALA A 452 11.98 40.68 -42.14
N LEU A 453 11.94 41.68 -41.27
CA LEU A 453 11.47 41.52 -39.89
C LEU A 453 10.00 41.09 -39.81
N ASN A 454 9.14 41.62 -40.69
CA ASN A 454 7.74 41.22 -40.76
C ASN A 454 7.60 39.76 -41.23
N THR A 455 8.40 39.31 -42.21
CA THR A 455 8.41 37.90 -42.62
C THR A 455 8.87 36.96 -41.50
N ASP A 456 9.86 37.36 -40.70
CA ASP A 456 10.32 36.59 -39.55
C ASP A 456 9.27 36.55 -38.43
N LEU A 457 8.56 37.64 -38.17
CA LEU A 457 7.44 37.66 -37.22
C LEU A 457 6.28 36.79 -37.67
N VAL A 458 5.95 36.78 -38.97
CA VAL A 458 4.92 35.89 -39.54
C VAL A 458 5.33 34.43 -39.39
N ARG A 459 6.60 34.10 -39.65
CA ARG A 459 7.14 32.75 -39.46
C ARG A 459 7.08 32.34 -37.98
N GLY A 460 7.55 33.18 -37.06
CA GLY A 460 7.49 32.91 -35.63
C GLY A 460 6.05 32.76 -35.09
N ARG A 461 5.09 33.50 -35.67
CA ARG A 461 3.67 33.31 -35.35
C ARG A 461 3.15 31.95 -35.81
N ALA A 462 3.54 31.47 -36.99
CA ALA A 462 3.18 30.14 -37.48
C ALA A 462 3.77 29.04 -36.59
N ASP A 463 5.05 29.14 -36.24
CA ASP A 463 5.72 28.17 -35.35
C ASP A 463 5.03 28.10 -33.97
N LEU A 464 4.61 29.24 -33.41
CA LEU A 464 3.85 29.29 -32.17
C LEU A 464 2.44 28.69 -32.30
N GLN A 465 1.79 28.85 -33.46
CA GLN A 465 0.49 28.22 -33.73
C GLN A 465 0.62 26.69 -33.80
N ASP A 466 1.68 26.19 -34.43
CA ASP A 466 1.97 24.76 -34.52
C ASP A 466 2.32 24.17 -33.15
N ALA A 467 3.15 24.85 -32.36
CA ALA A 467 3.47 24.45 -30.98
C ALA A 467 2.20 24.42 -30.10
N LEU A 468 1.28 25.38 -30.28
CA LEU A 468 0.01 25.42 -29.57
C LEU A 468 -0.94 24.30 -30.00
N ALA A 469 -0.95 23.93 -31.28
CA ALA A 469 -1.70 22.79 -31.78
C ALA A 469 -1.17 21.46 -31.20
N LEU A 470 0.16 21.32 -31.13
CA LEU A 470 0.82 20.14 -30.55
C LEU A 470 0.53 20.01 -29.05
N ALA A 471 0.66 21.10 -28.29
CA ALA A 471 0.32 21.12 -26.86
C ALA A 471 -1.17 20.81 -26.60
N LYS A 472 -2.08 21.22 -27.50
CA LYS A 472 -3.50 20.85 -27.41
C LYS A 472 -3.73 19.36 -27.65
N ALA A 473 -3.00 18.76 -28.58
CA ALA A 473 -3.06 17.32 -28.84
C ALA A 473 -2.57 16.52 -27.62
N GLU A 474 -1.42 16.89 -27.05
CA GLU A 474 -0.88 16.27 -25.82
C GLU A 474 -1.85 16.43 -24.64
N LEU A 475 -2.48 17.60 -24.49
CA LEU A 475 -3.50 17.81 -23.45
C LEU A 475 -4.74 16.92 -23.66
N SER A 476 -5.13 16.67 -24.90
CA SER A 476 -6.24 15.77 -25.23
C SER A 476 -5.89 14.31 -24.91
N GLU A 477 -4.67 13.88 -25.22
CA GLU A 477 -4.18 12.54 -24.89
C GLU A 477 -4.09 12.34 -23.37
N ALA A 478 -3.54 13.31 -22.64
CA ALA A 478 -3.48 13.28 -21.18
C ALA A 478 -4.87 13.22 -20.53
N LYS A 479 -5.87 13.90 -21.11
CA LYS A 479 -7.28 13.77 -20.67
C LYS A 479 -7.81 12.36 -20.91
N GLY A 480 -7.57 11.78 -22.09
CA GLY A 480 -7.98 10.40 -22.38
C GLY A 480 -7.35 9.38 -21.41
N LEU A 481 -6.07 9.54 -21.06
CA LEU A 481 -5.41 8.72 -20.05
C LEU A 481 -6.01 8.91 -18.66
N ASN A 482 -6.32 10.15 -18.28
CA ASN A 482 -6.94 10.43 -16.99
C ASN A 482 -8.36 9.84 -16.89
N ASP A 483 -9.14 9.91 -17.96
CA ASP A 483 -10.48 9.30 -18.03
C ASP A 483 -10.37 7.76 -17.95
N SER A 484 -9.37 7.16 -18.60
CA SER A 484 -9.08 5.72 -18.50
C SER A 484 -8.71 5.30 -17.07
N LEU A 485 -7.82 6.05 -16.41
CA LEU A 485 -7.44 5.82 -15.01
C LEU A 485 -8.62 6.02 -14.05
N GLN A 486 -9.50 6.99 -14.33
CA GLN A 486 -10.70 7.21 -13.54
C GLN A 486 -11.65 6.00 -13.67
N ASN A 487 -11.87 5.50 -14.88
CA ASN A 487 -12.66 4.28 -15.11
C ASN A 487 -12.06 3.06 -14.41
N GLN A 488 -10.72 2.92 -14.39
CA GLN A 488 -10.05 1.86 -13.63
C GLN A 488 -10.26 2.02 -12.11
N CYS A 489 -10.19 3.24 -11.58
CA CYS A 489 -10.47 3.50 -10.17
C CYS A 489 -11.92 3.16 -9.81
N ASP A 490 -12.87 3.50 -10.68
CA ASP A 490 -14.29 3.19 -10.48
C ASP A 490 -14.56 1.68 -10.53
N ASN A 491 -13.92 0.95 -11.46
CA ASN A 491 -13.98 -0.51 -11.53
C ASN A 491 -13.39 -1.18 -10.28
N LEU A 492 -12.23 -0.72 -9.81
CA LEU A 492 -11.61 -1.22 -8.57
C LEU A 492 -12.47 -0.91 -7.35
N ALA A 493 -13.18 0.23 -7.32
CA ALA A 493 -14.11 0.55 -6.26
C ALA A 493 -15.29 -0.43 -6.21
N VAL A 494 -15.85 -0.79 -7.37
CA VAL A 494 -16.91 -1.82 -7.48
C VAL A 494 -16.40 -3.19 -7.03
N GLU A 495 -15.18 -3.56 -7.41
CA GLU A 495 -14.56 -4.83 -7.00
C GLU A 495 -14.35 -4.88 -5.48
N ILE A 496 -13.84 -3.82 -4.87
CA ILE A 496 -13.70 -3.68 -3.41
C ILE A 496 -15.05 -3.82 -2.72
N GLU A 497 -16.10 -3.20 -3.25
CA GLU A 497 -17.46 -3.32 -2.71
C GLU A 497 -17.96 -4.77 -2.77
N SER A 498 -17.67 -5.48 -3.86
CA SER A 498 -18.05 -6.88 -4.04
C SER A 498 -17.30 -7.81 -3.08
N LEU A 499 -16.00 -7.57 -2.84
CA LEU A 499 -15.19 -8.33 -1.91
C LEU A 499 -15.64 -8.11 -0.47
N LYS A 500 -16.00 -6.87 -0.10
CA LYS A 500 -16.60 -6.58 1.22
C LYS A 500 -17.92 -7.32 1.44
N ARG A 501 -18.76 -7.44 0.41
CA ARG A 501 -20.00 -8.24 0.51
C ARG A 501 -19.70 -9.73 0.72
N ARG A 502 -18.76 -10.30 -0.04
CA ARG A 502 -18.33 -11.70 0.16
C ARG A 502 -17.73 -11.92 1.54
N GLU A 503 -16.95 -10.98 2.06
CA GLU A 503 -16.42 -11.02 3.43
C GLU A 503 -17.56 -11.01 4.45
N ALA A 504 -18.54 -10.11 4.30
CA ALA A 504 -19.72 -10.05 5.16
C ALA A 504 -20.53 -11.36 5.12
N GLU A 505 -20.77 -11.93 3.94
CA GLU A 505 -21.42 -13.24 3.77
C GLU A 505 -20.61 -14.36 4.43
N GLY A 506 -19.28 -14.35 4.28
CA GLY A 506 -18.37 -15.27 4.95
C GLY A 506 -18.47 -15.18 6.46
N THR A 507 -18.45 -13.96 7.02
CA THR A 507 -18.61 -13.74 8.47
C THR A 507 -19.97 -14.24 8.98
N SER A 508 -21.05 -13.97 8.25
CA SER A 508 -22.40 -14.45 8.58
C SER A 508 -22.47 -15.99 8.58
N ARG A 509 -21.87 -16.65 7.57
CA ARG A 509 -21.76 -18.13 7.54
C ARG A 509 -20.95 -18.67 8.73
N THR A 510 -19.82 -18.05 9.07
CA THR A 510 -19.02 -18.47 10.22
C THR A 510 -19.76 -18.29 11.55
N GLN A 511 -20.52 -17.20 11.72
CA GLN A 511 -21.35 -16.99 12.90
C GLN A 511 -22.44 -18.07 13.01
N SER A 512 -23.12 -18.39 11.91
CA SER A 512 -24.12 -19.46 11.88
C SER A 512 -23.52 -20.84 12.23
N LEU A 513 -22.30 -21.14 11.74
CA LEU A 513 -21.59 -22.37 12.10
C LEU A 513 -21.19 -22.40 13.59
N VAL A 514 -20.75 -21.27 14.15
CA VAL A 514 -20.44 -21.16 15.58
C VAL A 514 -21.69 -21.36 16.44
N GLU A 515 -22.83 -20.78 16.05
CA GLU A 515 -24.11 -21.02 16.72
C GLU A 515 -24.57 -22.49 16.59
N SER A 516 -24.34 -23.13 15.45
CA SER A 516 -24.63 -24.56 15.29
C SER A 516 -23.74 -25.42 16.18
N LEU A 517 -22.44 -25.10 16.27
CA LEU A 517 -21.50 -25.82 17.14
C LEU A 517 -21.82 -25.62 18.62
N SER A 518 -22.23 -24.41 19.03
CA SER A 518 -22.63 -24.17 20.42
C SER A 518 -23.88 -24.96 20.80
N ARG A 519 -24.86 -25.07 19.89
CA ARG A 519 -26.03 -25.94 20.07
C ARG A 519 -25.62 -27.41 20.23
N ILE A 520 -24.82 -27.94 19.31
CA ILE A 520 -24.33 -29.33 19.38
C ILE A 520 -23.53 -29.58 20.66
N THR A 521 -22.73 -28.61 21.10
CA THR A 521 -21.95 -28.72 22.34
C THR A 521 -22.86 -28.77 23.57
N ASN A 522 -23.91 -27.95 23.59
CA ASN A 522 -24.92 -27.98 24.64
C ASN A 522 -25.70 -29.29 24.64
N ASP A 523 -26.12 -29.79 23.47
CA ASP A 523 -26.81 -31.08 23.35
C ASP A 523 -25.92 -32.23 23.83
N ALA A 524 -24.64 -32.23 23.46
CA ALA A 524 -23.67 -33.20 23.95
C ALA A 524 -23.49 -33.11 25.47
N GLN A 525 -23.53 -31.91 26.06
CA GLN A 525 -23.48 -31.74 27.51
C GLN A 525 -24.73 -32.29 28.20
N VAL A 526 -25.91 -32.01 27.66
CA VAL A 526 -27.18 -32.57 28.17
C VAL A 526 -27.15 -34.10 28.12
N LEU A 527 -26.64 -34.70 27.04
CA LEU A 527 -26.48 -36.15 26.95
C LEU A 527 -25.47 -36.71 27.97
N ARG A 528 -24.37 -35.99 28.25
CA ARG A 528 -23.43 -36.38 29.31
C ARG A 528 -24.09 -36.35 30.69
N ASP A 529 -24.86 -35.29 30.98
CA ASP A 529 -25.56 -35.16 32.26
C ASP A 529 -26.64 -36.26 32.43
N GLN A 530 -27.34 -36.60 31.34
CA GLN A 530 -28.28 -37.73 31.30
C GLN A 530 -27.57 -39.07 31.54
N ASN A 531 -26.44 -39.32 30.89
CA ASN A 531 -25.66 -40.53 31.10
C ASN A 531 -25.14 -40.63 32.55
N ALA A 532 -24.64 -39.53 33.13
CA ALA A 532 -24.22 -39.49 34.53
C ALA A 532 -25.38 -39.79 35.50
N SER A 533 -26.59 -39.29 35.20
CA SER A 533 -27.80 -39.60 35.97
C SER A 533 -28.19 -41.08 35.85
N LEU A 534 -28.09 -41.66 34.65
CA LEU A 534 -28.34 -43.08 34.42
C LEU A 534 -27.30 -43.96 35.12
N GLU A 535 -26.02 -43.61 35.08
CA GLU A 535 -24.96 -44.31 35.81
C GLU A 535 -25.21 -44.28 37.32
N LEU A 536 -25.66 -43.15 37.85
CA LEU A 536 -26.01 -43.02 39.27
C LEU A 536 -27.23 -43.87 39.64
N SER A 537 -28.24 -43.97 38.76
CA SER A 537 -29.39 -44.86 38.99
C SER A 537 -29.01 -46.34 38.88
N LEU A 538 -28.15 -46.72 37.93
CA LEU A 538 -27.59 -48.07 37.82
C LEU A 538 -26.75 -48.44 39.05
N SER A 539 -25.97 -47.51 39.59
CA SER A 539 -25.24 -47.73 40.85
C SER A 539 -26.21 -48.00 42.00
N LYS A 540 -27.26 -47.19 42.16
CA LYS A 540 -28.29 -47.41 43.19
C LYS A 540 -28.95 -48.78 43.06
N TYR A 541 -29.35 -49.17 41.85
CA TYR A 541 -29.96 -50.48 41.63
C TYR A 541 -28.98 -51.63 41.87
N ARG A 542 -27.69 -51.44 41.58
CA ARG A 542 -26.64 -52.42 41.90
C ARG A 542 -26.47 -52.57 43.41
N ASP A 543 -26.43 -51.46 44.14
CA ASP A 543 -26.32 -51.46 45.60
C ASP A 543 -27.56 -52.12 46.24
N GLU A 544 -28.76 -51.78 45.78
CA GLU A 544 -30.02 -52.43 46.20
C GLU A 544 -30.02 -53.93 45.89
N ALA A 545 -29.51 -54.34 44.74
CA ALA A 545 -29.39 -55.76 44.39
C ALA A 545 -28.39 -56.47 45.32
N GLN A 546 -27.25 -55.85 45.63
CA GLN A 546 -26.28 -56.39 46.58
C GLN A 546 -26.84 -56.49 48.00
N GLU A 547 -27.61 -55.50 48.45
CA GLU A 547 -28.29 -55.55 49.76
C GLU A 547 -29.31 -56.69 49.81
N LYS A 548 -30.09 -56.88 48.74
CA LYS A 548 -31.04 -57.98 48.61
C LYS A 548 -30.34 -59.34 48.57
N ASP A 549 -29.23 -59.46 47.84
CA ASP A 549 -28.42 -60.68 47.82
C ASP A 549 -27.85 -60.98 49.21
N GLY A 550 -27.35 -59.97 49.93
CA GLY A 550 -26.91 -60.10 51.31
C GLY A 550 -28.04 -60.46 52.28
N PHE A 551 -29.27 -60.02 52.01
CA PHE A 551 -30.46 -60.45 52.76
C PHE A 551 -30.83 -61.90 52.45
N VAL A 552 -30.82 -62.31 51.19
CA VAL A 552 -31.07 -63.69 50.77
C VAL A 552 -30.02 -64.64 51.35
N GLN A 553 -28.74 -64.26 51.34
CA GLN A 553 -27.67 -65.05 51.99
C GLN A 553 -27.88 -65.18 53.50
N ARG A 554 -28.35 -64.12 54.18
CA ARG A 554 -28.71 -64.19 55.60
C ARG A 554 -29.88 -65.14 55.85
N LEU A 555 -30.93 -65.09 55.02
CA LEU A 555 -32.05 -66.01 55.10
C LEU A 555 -31.63 -67.45 54.80
N LEU A 556 -30.75 -67.67 53.82
CA LEU A 556 -30.20 -68.99 53.50
C LEU A 556 -29.40 -69.54 54.69
N ASN A 557 -28.55 -68.72 55.31
CA ASN A 557 -27.82 -69.11 56.51
C ASN A 557 -28.76 -69.41 57.69
N GLU A 558 -29.80 -68.59 57.87
CA GLU A 558 -30.83 -68.84 58.90
C GLU A 558 -31.60 -70.13 58.63
N ALA A 559 -31.96 -70.41 57.37
CA ALA A 559 -32.60 -71.64 56.96
C ALA A 559 -31.67 -72.84 57.22
N ASN A 560 -30.40 -72.77 56.81
CA ASN A 560 -29.42 -73.83 57.08
C ASN A 560 -29.24 -74.07 58.59
N VAL A 561 -29.20 -73.02 59.42
CA VAL A 561 -29.13 -73.17 60.89
C VAL A 561 -30.41 -73.84 61.43
N LYS A 562 -31.58 -73.50 60.88
CA LYS A 562 -32.85 -74.15 61.25
C LYS A 562 -32.89 -75.60 60.77
N ASP A 563 -32.33 -75.92 59.60
CA ASP A 563 -32.26 -77.28 59.09
C ASP A 563 -31.33 -78.14 59.98
N ILE A 564 -30.17 -77.62 60.39
CA ILE A 564 -29.30 -78.28 61.38
C ILE A 564 -30.05 -78.49 62.70
N TYR A 565 -30.82 -77.51 63.15
CA TYR A 565 -31.62 -77.62 64.37
C TYR A 565 -32.76 -78.65 64.23
N ILE A 566 -33.41 -78.72 63.07
CA ILE A 566 -34.43 -79.73 62.76
C ILE A 566 -33.80 -81.13 62.70
N GLU A 567 -32.62 -81.27 62.10
CA GLU A 567 -31.85 -82.51 62.11
C GLU A 567 -31.53 -82.95 63.53
N ASP A 568 -31.02 -82.06 64.39
CA ASP A 568 -30.76 -82.35 65.81
C ASP A 568 -32.04 -82.73 66.56
N LEU A 569 -33.14 -81.98 66.40
CA LEU A 569 -34.45 -82.34 66.96
C LEU A 569 -34.96 -83.69 66.46
N SER A 570 -34.76 -84.01 65.19
CA SER A 570 -35.16 -85.29 64.61
C SER A 570 -34.33 -86.44 65.19
N ALA A 571 -33.02 -86.23 65.40
CA ALA A 571 -32.15 -87.19 66.08
C ALA A 571 -32.53 -87.36 67.55
N GLN A 572 -32.85 -86.28 68.26
CA GLN A 572 -33.37 -86.32 69.64
C GLN A 572 -34.72 -87.04 69.73
N LEU A 573 -35.61 -86.83 68.74
CA LEU A 573 -36.90 -87.50 68.70
C LEU A 573 -36.75 -88.98 68.35
N GLN A 574 -35.82 -89.33 67.47
CA GLN A 574 -35.50 -90.72 67.13
C GLN A 574 -34.86 -91.47 68.31
N THR A 575 -33.95 -90.85 69.05
CA THR A 575 -33.39 -91.42 70.29
C THR A 575 -34.44 -91.54 71.39
N SER A 576 -35.32 -90.55 71.56
CA SER A 576 -36.45 -90.65 72.48
C SER A 576 -37.43 -91.75 72.06
N LYS A 577 -37.66 -91.93 70.75
CA LYS A 577 -38.51 -93.00 70.22
C LYS A 577 -37.90 -94.38 70.47
N GLN A 578 -36.60 -94.54 70.23
CA GLN A 578 -35.87 -95.76 70.56
C GLN A 578 -35.92 -96.05 72.07
N GLY A 579 -35.71 -95.05 72.93
CA GLY A 579 -35.86 -95.21 74.38
C GLY A 579 -37.28 -95.60 74.80
N ALA A 580 -38.31 -95.05 74.14
CA ALA A 580 -39.70 -95.43 74.37
C ALA A 580 -39.99 -96.87 73.89
N GLU A 581 -39.48 -97.27 72.72
CA GLU A 581 -39.59 -98.64 72.20
C GLU A 581 -38.88 -99.65 73.11
N GLU A 582 -37.67 -99.33 73.59
CA GLU A 582 -36.96 -100.14 74.59
C GLU A 582 -37.77 -100.27 75.89
N SER A 583 -38.39 -99.19 76.35
CA SER A 583 -39.25 -99.23 77.54
C SER A 583 -40.53 -100.06 77.31
N ALA A 584 -41.11 -100.01 76.11
CA ALA A 584 -42.26 -100.83 75.74
C ALA A 584 -41.91 -102.32 75.66
N VAL A 585 -40.73 -102.65 75.13
CA VAL A 585 -40.18 -104.02 75.15
C VAL A 585 -39.94 -104.48 76.59
N ARG A 586 -39.38 -103.64 77.47
CA ARG A 586 -39.23 -103.97 78.89
C ARG A 586 -40.58 -104.20 79.59
N VAL A 587 -41.59 -103.39 79.30
CA VAL A 587 -42.95 -103.57 79.85
C VAL A 587 -43.58 -104.87 79.32
N SER A 588 -43.40 -105.20 78.04
CA SER A 588 -43.85 -106.47 77.46
C SER A 588 -43.14 -107.67 78.08
N GLN A 589 -41.83 -107.59 78.30
CA GLN A 589 -41.05 -108.61 79.01
C GLN A 589 -41.49 -108.76 80.47
N GLN A 590 -41.77 -107.65 81.16
CA GLN A 590 -42.33 -107.68 82.51
C GLN A 590 -43.74 -108.28 82.55
N GLN A 591 -44.59 -107.99 81.56
CA GLN A 591 -45.91 -108.63 81.43
C GLN A 591 -45.80 -110.13 81.13
N ALA A 592 -44.85 -110.54 80.30
CA ALA A 592 -44.58 -111.97 80.05
C ALA A 592 -44.06 -112.67 81.32
N ALA A 593 -43.19 -112.00 82.09
CA ALA A 593 -42.72 -112.52 83.38
C ALA A 593 -43.86 -112.62 84.41
N ILE A 594 -44.78 -111.65 84.46
CA ILE A 594 -45.97 -111.70 85.34
C ILE A 594 -46.91 -112.83 84.90
N ALA A 595 -47.09 -113.04 83.59
CA ALA A 595 -47.90 -114.14 83.06
C ALA A 595 -47.28 -115.51 83.44
N ALA A 596 -45.97 -115.66 83.29
CA ALA A 596 -45.25 -116.86 83.71
C ALA A 596 -45.33 -117.11 85.23
N LEU A 597 -45.21 -116.06 86.05
CA LEU A 597 -45.38 -116.16 87.51
C LEU A 597 -46.82 -116.52 87.91
N SER A 598 -47.80 -116.08 87.13
CA SER A 598 -49.22 -116.40 87.36
C SER A 598 -49.53 -117.86 87.00
N GLU A 599 -48.89 -118.38 85.95
CA GLU A 599 -48.97 -119.79 85.55
C GLU A 599 -48.25 -120.70 86.57
N GLU A 600 -47.12 -120.25 87.11
CA GLU A 600 -46.41 -120.91 88.21
C GLU A 600 -47.22 -120.89 89.51
N MET A 601 -47.93 -119.79 89.83
CA MET A 601 -48.84 -119.73 90.98
C MET A 601 -50.04 -120.69 90.84
N LEU A 602 -50.61 -120.84 89.64
CA LEU A 602 -51.68 -121.80 89.38
C LEU A 602 -51.19 -123.24 89.49
N SER A 603 -49.98 -123.53 88.98
CA SER A 603 -49.30 -124.81 89.19
C SER A 603 -49.03 -125.08 90.68
N MET A 604 -48.63 -124.07 91.46
CA MET A 604 -48.45 -124.20 92.91
C MET A 604 -49.79 -124.39 93.65
N GLN A 605 -50.89 -123.79 93.18
CA GLN A 605 -52.23 -124.01 93.74
C GLN A 605 -52.74 -125.44 93.50
N GLU A 606 -52.43 -126.03 92.35
CA GLU A 606 -52.72 -127.43 92.03
C GLU A 606 -51.83 -128.40 92.83
N ASN A 607 -50.58 -128.01 93.09
CA ASN A 607 -49.67 -128.72 93.99
C ASN A 607 -50.08 -128.64 95.46
N VAL A 608 -50.65 -127.52 95.93
CA VAL A 608 -51.20 -127.41 97.31
C VAL A 608 -52.42 -128.30 97.49
N LYS A 609 -53.28 -128.41 96.47
CA LYS A 609 -54.48 -129.27 96.51
C LYS A 609 -54.12 -130.77 96.52
N THR A 610 -53.10 -131.16 95.76
CA THR A 610 -52.57 -132.54 95.78
C THR A 610 -51.75 -132.83 97.06
N LEU A 611 -51.16 -131.81 97.69
CA LEU A 611 -50.52 -131.91 99.01
C LEU A 611 -51.53 -132.04 100.16
N GLU A 612 -52.70 -131.40 100.08
CA GLU A 612 -53.78 -131.53 101.08
C GLU A 612 -54.42 -132.94 101.08
N GLU A 613 -54.59 -133.55 99.90
CA GLU A 613 -55.12 -134.93 99.76
C GLU A 613 -54.09 -136.01 100.17
N THR A 614 -52.79 -135.71 100.06
CA THR A 614 -51.71 -136.60 100.51
C THR A 614 -51.36 -136.43 102.00
N LEU A 615 -51.69 -135.30 102.65
CA LEU A 615 -51.47 -135.07 104.09
C LEU A 615 -52.43 -135.86 104.99
N VAL A 616 -53.67 -136.11 104.52
CA VAL A 616 -54.67 -136.93 105.24
C VAL A 616 -54.32 -138.42 105.18
N THR A 617 -53.65 -138.88 104.11
CA THR A 617 -53.22 -140.28 103.97
C THR A 617 -51.82 -140.54 104.56
N LYS A 618 -50.96 -139.52 104.66
CA LYS A 618 -49.62 -139.63 105.26
C LYS A 618 -49.57 -139.46 106.78
N LEU A 619 -50.60 -138.91 107.43
CA LEU A 619 -50.70 -138.84 108.90
C LEU A 619 -50.86 -140.24 109.55
N ASP A 620 -51.48 -141.19 108.85
CA ASP A 620 -51.64 -142.58 109.31
C ASP A 620 -50.40 -143.46 108.98
N GLU A 621 -49.55 -143.04 108.06
CA GLU A 621 -48.33 -143.76 107.65
C GLU A 621 -47.04 -143.23 108.34
N LEU A 622 -47.07 -142.01 108.90
CA LEU A 622 -45.93 -141.37 109.60
C LEU A 622 -45.62 -141.99 110.96
N GLU A 623 -46.55 -142.75 111.57
CA GLU A 623 -46.25 -143.61 112.72
C GLU A 623 -45.44 -144.86 112.31
N ALA A 624 -45.51 -145.30 111.05
CA ALA A 624 -44.82 -146.49 110.55
C ALA A 624 -43.43 -146.19 109.94
N GLU A 625 -43.19 -144.97 109.41
CA GLU A 625 -41.98 -144.66 108.64
C GLU A 625 -40.81 -144.03 109.42
N LYS A 626 -40.87 -144.05 110.77
CA LYS A 626 -39.68 -143.94 111.64
C LYS A 626 -38.67 -145.09 111.43
N ALA A 627 -39.05 -146.12 110.67
CA ALA A 627 -38.23 -147.30 110.42
C ALA A 627 -37.27 -147.21 109.21
N GLN A 628 -37.33 -146.17 108.37
CA GLN A 628 -36.62 -146.19 107.07
C GLN A 628 -35.63 -145.05 106.81
N THR A 629 -35.10 -144.47 107.89
CA THR A 629 -33.86 -143.68 107.95
C THR A 629 -32.59 -144.48 107.59
N VAL A 630 -32.70 -145.76 107.26
CA VAL A 630 -31.57 -146.66 106.98
C VAL A 630 -31.19 -146.72 105.48
N LYS A 631 -31.94 -146.10 104.56
CA LYS A 631 -31.62 -146.16 103.11
C LYS A 631 -31.13 -144.88 102.47
N LEU A 632 -30.58 -143.99 103.30
CA LEU A 632 -29.66 -142.88 102.96
C LEU A 632 -28.51 -143.24 102.00
N ALA A 633 -28.29 -144.51 101.68
CA ALA A 633 -26.98 -144.97 101.25
C ALA A 633 -26.75 -144.96 99.73
N ARG A 634 -27.67 -144.46 98.89
CA ARG A 634 -27.45 -144.46 97.44
C ARG A 634 -27.92 -143.15 96.82
N GLN A 635 -27.26 -142.03 97.11
CA GLN A 635 -26.02 -141.66 96.39
C GLN A 635 -26.15 -141.96 94.90
N LEU A 636 -25.95 -140.94 94.06
CA LEU A 636 -25.45 -140.99 92.67
C LEU A 636 -26.26 -140.18 91.65
N ALA A 637 -27.47 -139.70 91.95
CA ALA A 637 -28.16 -138.82 90.99
C ALA A 637 -27.63 -137.37 90.97
N ASP A 638 -26.71 -137.03 91.88
CA ASP A 638 -26.00 -135.74 91.93
C ASP A 638 -25.02 -135.51 90.75
N THR A 639 -24.94 -136.39 89.76
CA THR A 639 -24.06 -136.19 88.59
C THR A 639 -24.77 -135.74 87.31
N GLU A 640 -26.12 -135.75 87.23
CA GLU A 640 -26.86 -135.38 86.01
C GLU A 640 -27.13 -133.87 85.86
N ARG A 641 -27.06 -133.09 86.96
CA ARG A 641 -27.45 -131.66 86.94
C ARG A 641 -26.39 -130.72 86.32
N GLY A 642 -25.13 -131.14 86.16
CA GLY A 642 -24.05 -130.32 85.60
C GLY A 642 -24.01 -130.27 84.06
N LEU A 643 -24.63 -131.24 83.38
CA LEU A 643 -24.57 -131.38 81.91
C LEU A 643 -25.58 -130.45 81.19
N GLN A 644 -26.69 -130.09 81.84
CA GLN A 644 -27.75 -129.26 81.23
C GLN A 644 -27.42 -127.75 81.18
N ALA A 645 -26.51 -127.25 82.02
CA ALA A 645 -26.13 -125.83 82.04
C ALA A 645 -25.23 -125.41 80.87
N ALA A 646 -24.49 -126.34 80.25
CA ALA A 646 -23.59 -126.06 79.13
C ALA A 646 -24.30 -126.06 77.76
N GLN A 647 -25.52 -126.63 77.67
CA GLN A 647 -26.26 -126.79 76.42
C GLN A 647 -27.10 -125.55 76.05
N GLN A 648 -27.47 -124.74 77.04
CA GLN A 648 -28.25 -123.51 76.84
C GLN A 648 -27.40 -122.33 76.30
N ALA A 649 -26.14 -122.23 76.71
CA ALA A 649 -25.23 -121.15 76.28
C ALA A 649 -24.82 -121.22 74.79
N ALA A 650 -24.98 -122.39 74.15
CA ALA A 650 -24.68 -122.57 72.72
C ALA A 650 -25.84 -122.15 71.79
N ILE A 651 -27.07 -122.08 72.31
CA ILE A 651 -28.26 -121.68 71.53
C ILE A 651 -28.33 -120.15 71.43
N ASP A 652 -28.00 -119.43 72.51
CA ASP A 652 -28.01 -117.97 72.56
C ASP A 652 -26.97 -117.32 71.62
N ALA A 653 -25.80 -117.96 71.43
CA ALA A 653 -24.77 -117.50 70.50
C ALA A 653 -25.16 -117.65 69.00
N SER A 654 -26.09 -118.55 68.67
CA SER A 654 -26.56 -118.76 67.29
C SER A 654 -27.63 -117.74 66.85
N LEU A 655 -28.35 -117.15 67.80
CA LEU A 655 -29.41 -116.17 67.59
C LEU A 655 -28.85 -114.74 67.39
N GLU A 656 -27.71 -114.43 68.01
CA GLU A 656 -26.99 -113.16 67.84
C GLU A 656 -26.38 -113.03 66.42
N ILE A 657 -25.88 -114.14 65.85
CA ILE A 657 -25.27 -114.17 64.51
C ILE A 657 -26.33 -113.93 63.42
N GLY A 658 -27.57 -114.38 63.61
CA GLY A 658 -28.69 -114.14 62.67
C GLY A 658 -29.12 -112.67 62.58
N LYS A 659 -29.06 -111.92 63.70
CA LYS A 659 -29.41 -110.48 63.74
C LYS A 659 -28.37 -109.62 63.01
N LEU A 660 -27.09 -109.93 63.17
CA LEU A 660 -26.01 -109.19 62.51
C LEU A 660 -25.98 -109.43 60.99
N THR A 661 -26.41 -110.60 60.50
CA THR A 661 -26.55 -110.84 59.05
C THR A 661 -27.73 -110.10 58.41
N SER A 662 -28.85 -109.89 59.11
CA SER A 662 -29.98 -109.10 58.58
C SER A 662 -29.73 -107.59 58.61
N GLU A 663 -28.91 -107.11 59.53
CA GLU A 663 -28.51 -105.70 59.60
C GLU A 663 -27.49 -105.33 58.51
N SER A 664 -26.67 -106.31 58.08
CA SER A 664 -25.75 -106.15 56.94
C SER A 664 -26.51 -106.01 55.61
N THR A 665 -27.54 -106.83 55.37
CA THR A 665 -28.32 -106.77 54.11
C THR A 665 -29.14 -105.49 53.98
N LEU A 666 -29.66 -104.96 55.10
CA LEU A 666 -30.37 -103.65 55.10
C LEU A 666 -29.43 -102.48 54.83
N LYS A 667 -28.17 -102.56 55.29
CA LYS A 667 -27.15 -101.54 55.00
C LYS A 667 -26.67 -101.63 53.55
N ASP A 668 -26.59 -102.83 52.97
CA ASP A 668 -26.27 -103.02 51.55
C ASP A 668 -27.39 -102.50 50.62
N ASP A 669 -28.67 -102.68 50.98
CA ASP A 669 -29.80 -102.10 50.25
C ASP A 669 -29.84 -100.57 50.34
N TYR A 670 -29.48 -100.00 51.50
CA TYR A 670 -29.37 -98.54 51.68
C TYR A 670 -28.19 -97.95 50.88
N ILE A 671 -27.08 -98.68 50.77
CA ILE A 671 -25.94 -98.30 49.93
C ILE A 671 -26.30 -98.36 48.44
N GLN A 672 -27.13 -99.32 48.01
CA GLN A 672 -27.66 -99.35 46.63
C GLN A 672 -28.62 -98.18 46.35
N GLN A 673 -29.45 -97.79 47.32
CA GLN A 673 -30.36 -96.65 47.18
C GLN A 673 -29.60 -95.30 47.07
N ILE A 674 -28.56 -95.11 47.89
CA ILE A 674 -27.67 -93.93 47.79
C ILE A 674 -26.91 -93.93 46.45
N SER A 675 -26.49 -95.10 45.96
CA SER A 675 -25.81 -95.21 44.67
C SER A 675 -26.72 -94.82 43.49
N MET A 676 -28.02 -95.17 43.55
CA MET A 676 -29.01 -94.72 42.57
C MET A 676 -29.28 -93.20 42.65
N GLU A 677 -29.34 -92.61 43.85
CA GLU A 677 -29.50 -91.15 44.00
C GLU A 677 -28.26 -90.37 43.50
N ILE A 678 -27.07 -90.92 43.68
CA ILE A 678 -25.83 -90.37 43.10
C ILE A 678 -25.87 -90.43 41.56
N GLU A 679 -26.41 -91.49 40.97
CA GLU A 679 -26.56 -91.59 39.50
C GLU A 679 -27.61 -90.61 38.95
N VAL A 680 -28.73 -90.42 39.66
CA VAL A 680 -29.77 -89.44 39.29
C VAL A 680 -29.25 -88.00 39.42
N THR A 681 -28.50 -87.68 40.48
CA THR A 681 -27.88 -86.35 40.64
C THR A 681 -26.76 -86.10 39.63
N ARG A 682 -25.99 -87.13 39.26
CA ARG A 682 -25.01 -87.07 38.16
C ARG A 682 -25.68 -86.86 36.79
N GLY A 683 -26.87 -87.42 36.57
CA GLY A 683 -27.70 -87.17 35.39
C GLY A 683 -28.20 -85.72 35.30
N HIS A 684 -28.63 -85.13 36.42
CA HIS A 684 -29.02 -83.72 36.50
C HIS A 684 -27.83 -82.76 36.31
N ALA A 685 -26.64 -83.12 36.81
CA ALA A 685 -25.41 -82.37 36.57
C ALA A 685 -25.00 -82.39 35.10
N MET A 686 -25.07 -83.53 34.41
CA MET A 686 -24.77 -83.61 32.97
C MET A 686 -25.78 -82.84 32.10
N THR A 687 -27.05 -82.78 32.49
CA THR A 687 -28.05 -81.95 31.76
C THR A 687 -27.87 -80.45 32.04
N ALA A 688 -27.38 -80.06 33.23
CA ALA A 688 -27.00 -78.69 33.52
C ALA A 688 -25.73 -78.27 32.76
N GLU A 689 -24.72 -79.14 32.66
CA GLU A 689 -23.52 -78.92 31.85
C GLU A 689 -23.84 -78.83 30.35
N GLY A 690 -24.80 -79.61 29.85
CA GLY A 690 -25.31 -79.50 28.47
C GLY A 690 -25.94 -78.13 28.19
N LYS A 691 -26.79 -77.61 29.09
CA LYS A 691 -27.39 -76.28 28.96
C LYS A 691 -26.37 -75.13 29.11
N LEU A 692 -25.34 -75.32 29.95
CA LEU A 692 -24.21 -74.39 30.06
C LEU A 692 -23.34 -74.40 28.81
N SER A 693 -23.15 -75.56 28.17
CA SER A 693 -22.45 -75.68 26.90
C SER A 693 -23.19 -75.01 25.75
N GLU A 694 -24.51 -75.19 25.65
CA GLU A 694 -25.35 -74.51 24.66
C GLU A 694 -25.33 -72.99 24.83
N SER A 695 -25.44 -72.49 26.08
CA SER A 695 -25.32 -71.07 26.38
C SER A 695 -23.93 -70.52 26.01
N ARG A 696 -22.86 -71.27 26.29
CA ARG A 696 -21.49 -70.89 25.94
C ARG A 696 -21.27 -70.84 24.42
N GLU A 697 -21.88 -71.76 23.67
CA GLU A 697 -21.85 -71.76 22.21
C GLU A 697 -22.62 -70.57 21.62
N THR A 698 -23.74 -70.17 22.22
CA THR A 698 -24.45 -68.94 21.80
C THR A 698 -23.64 -67.67 22.07
N TYR A 699 -22.98 -67.58 23.22
CA TYR A 699 -22.09 -66.44 23.52
C TYR A 699 -20.82 -66.43 22.67
N GLU A 700 -20.27 -67.58 22.27
CA GLU A 700 -19.16 -67.62 21.32
C GLU A 700 -19.59 -67.24 19.89
N LYS A 701 -20.80 -67.61 19.47
CA LYS A 701 -21.38 -67.14 18.20
C LYS A 701 -21.61 -65.62 18.22
N GLU A 702 -22.13 -65.07 19.31
CA GLU A 702 -22.28 -63.60 19.47
C GLU A 702 -20.93 -62.89 19.55
N ARG A 703 -19.95 -63.46 20.26
CA ARG A 703 -18.59 -62.92 20.36
C ARG A 703 -17.86 -62.93 19.02
N THR A 704 -18.02 -63.99 18.23
CA THR A 704 -17.43 -64.05 16.88
C THR A 704 -18.13 -63.12 15.90
N ALA A 705 -19.45 -62.93 16.01
CA ALA A 705 -20.20 -61.92 15.25
C ALA A 705 -19.79 -60.48 15.60
N LEU A 706 -19.58 -60.18 16.89
CA LEU A 706 -19.07 -58.88 17.35
C LEU A 706 -17.61 -58.66 16.93
N LEU A 707 -16.77 -59.71 16.95
CA LEU A 707 -15.39 -59.61 16.45
C LEU A 707 -15.34 -59.40 14.92
N ALA A 708 -16.27 -59.97 14.17
CA ALA A 708 -16.44 -59.69 12.75
C ALA A 708 -16.87 -58.23 12.51
N GLN A 709 -17.85 -57.71 13.27
CA GLN A 709 -18.24 -56.30 13.21
C GLN A 709 -17.09 -55.34 13.59
N VAL A 710 -16.28 -55.69 14.59
CA VAL A 710 -15.09 -54.89 14.95
C VAL A 710 -14.02 -54.96 13.86
N SER A 711 -13.89 -56.09 13.15
CA SER A 711 -13.01 -56.23 12.00
C SER A 711 -13.46 -55.39 10.82
N ASP A 712 -14.77 -55.39 10.51
CA ASP A 712 -15.35 -54.59 9.43
C ASP A 712 -15.25 -53.09 9.75
N LEU A 713 -15.55 -52.68 10.98
CA LEU A 713 -15.36 -51.30 11.42
C LEU A 713 -13.89 -50.87 11.39
N ARG A 714 -12.94 -51.77 11.68
CA ARG A 714 -11.50 -51.49 11.52
C ARG A 714 -11.10 -51.35 10.06
N ALA A 715 -11.64 -52.19 9.18
CA ALA A 715 -11.41 -52.07 7.74
C ALA A 715 -11.94 -50.73 7.22
N ASP A 716 -13.16 -50.33 7.61
CA ASP A 716 -13.77 -49.05 7.27
C ASP A 716 -12.98 -47.85 7.81
N LEU A 717 -12.42 -47.97 9.02
CA LEU A 717 -11.56 -46.93 9.60
C LEU A 717 -10.24 -46.80 8.83
N GLU A 718 -9.67 -47.91 8.35
CA GLU A 718 -8.45 -47.89 7.53
C GLU A 718 -8.73 -47.33 6.12
N THR A 719 -9.91 -47.58 5.53
CA THR A 719 -10.33 -46.94 4.27
C THR A 719 -10.57 -45.44 4.43
N VAL A 720 -11.24 -45.00 5.51
CA VAL A 720 -11.43 -43.56 5.80
C VAL A 720 -10.09 -42.88 6.08
N LYS A 721 -9.17 -43.55 6.76
CA LYS A 721 -7.81 -43.06 6.98
C LYS A 721 -7.03 -42.95 5.67
N GLY A 722 -7.14 -43.95 4.79
CA GLY A 722 -6.57 -43.90 3.43
C GLY A 722 -7.16 -42.77 2.58
N GLN A 723 -8.46 -42.51 2.68
CA GLN A 723 -9.11 -41.37 2.02
C GLN A 723 -8.66 -40.02 2.60
N SER A 724 -8.51 -39.91 3.93
CA SER A 724 -7.98 -38.70 4.58
C SER A 724 -6.52 -38.45 4.20
N ASP A 725 -5.71 -39.50 4.12
CA ASP A 725 -4.29 -39.38 3.74
C ASP A 725 -4.16 -39.00 2.27
N ALA A 726 -5.01 -39.54 1.40
CA ALA A 726 -5.11 -39.14 -0.02
C ALA A 726 -5.51 -37.65 -0.17
N LEU A 727 -6.49 -37.20 0.62
CA LEU A 727 -6.92 -35.79 0.64
C LEU A 727 -5.83 -34.86 1.19
N LEU A 728 -5.08 -35.30 2.21
CA LEU A 728 -3.91 -34.59 2.72
C LEU A 728 -2.77 -34.52 1.71
N THR A 729 -2.56 -35.57 0.91
CA THR A 729 -1.57 -35.53 -0.18
C THR A 729 -2.01 -34.61 -1.31
N ASP A 730 -3.29 -34.62 -1.70
CA ASP A 730 -3.81 -33.73 -2.75
C ASP A 730 -3.72 -32.26 -2.31
N MET A 731 -4.10 -31.94 -1.06
CA MET A 731 -3.92 -30.58 -0.53
C MET A 731 -2.45 -30.15 -0.46
N ARG A 732 -1.52 -31.08 -0.19
CA ARG A 732 -0.07 -30.77 -0.21
C ARG A 732 0.44 -30.50 -1.62
N VAL A 733 -0.04 -31.24 -2.62
CA VAL A 733 0.30 -31.03 -4.04
C VAL A 733 -0.26 -29.70 -4.54
N ASP A 734 -1.50 -29.36 -4.19
CA ASP A 734 -2.11 -28.07 -4.54
C ASP A 734 -1.42 -26.91 -3.83
N HIS A 735 -1.02 -27.09 -2.57
CA HIS A 735 -0.22 -26.10 -1.86
C HIS A 735 1.17 -25.92 -2.49
N ALA A 736 1.82 -27.01 -2.91
CA ALA A 736 3.11 -26.94 -3.62
C ALA A 736 2.99 -26.21 -4.96
N ARG A 737 1.94 -26.47 -5.75
CA ARG A 737 1.65 -25.72 -6.98
C ARG A 737 1.39 -24.24 -6.72
N ALA A 738 0.64 -23.90 -5.68
CA ALA A 738 0.37 -22.50 -5.32
C ALA A 738 1.66 -21.77 -4.88
N VAL A 739 2.57 -22.46 -4.20
CA VAL A 739 3.89 -21.92 -3.84
C VAL A 739 4.76 -21.71 -5.08
N GLU A 740 4.80 -22.68 -5.99
CA GLU A 740 5.54 -22.56 -7.26
C GLU A 740 5.00 -21.43 -8.14
N GLU A 741 3.68 -21.24 -8.20
CA GLU A 741 3.06 -20.13 -8.94
C GLU A 741 3.37 -18.76 -8.29
N MET A 742 3.42 -18.70 -6.95
CA MET A 742 3.83 -17.49 -6.22
C MET A 742 5.31 -17.18 -6.42
N GLU A 743 6.18 -18.20 -6.46
CA GLU A 743 7.61 -18.04 -6.76
C GLU A 743 7.82 -17.53 -8.19
N ASN A 744 7.07 -18.05 -9.17
CA ASN A 744 7.11 -17.57 -10.55
C ASN A 744 6.64 -16.11 -10.67
N ARG A 745 5.53 -15.73 -10.01
CA ARG A 745 5.08 -14.33 -9.98
C ARG A 745 6.07 -13.40 -9.28
N LEU A 746 6.77 -13.89 -8.26
CA LEU A 746 7.83 -13.13 -7.58
C LEU A 746 9.04 -12.93 -8.50
N ALA A 747 9.44 -13.96 -9.26
CA ALA A 747 10.51 -13.88 -10.24
C ALA A 747 10.18 -12.90 -11.38
N GLU A 748 8.94 -12.93 -11.90
CA GLU A 748 8.45 -11.98 -12.91
C GLU A 748 8.45 -10.54 -12.37
N SER A 749 7.99 -10.34 -11.13
CA SER A 749 8.02 -9.03 -10.47
C SER A 749 9.44 -8.51 -10.28
N GLN A 750 10.39 -9.37 -9.87
CA GLN A 750 11.80 -9.02 -9.75
C GLN A 750 12.41 -8.65 -11.11
N HIS A 751 12.08 -9.39 -12.16
CA HIS A 751 12.54 -9.08 -13.51
C HIS A 751 12.02 -7.74 -14.02
N ALA A 752 10.74 -7.44 -13.81
CA ALA A 752 10.14 -6.15 -14.16
C ALA A 752 10.80 -4.98 -13.41
N LEU A 753 11.12 -5.18 -12.13
CA LEU A 753 11.79 -4.18 -11.29
C LEU A 753 13.23 -3.92 -11.77
N ASP A 754 13.94 -4.95 -12.24
CA ASP A 754 15.28 -4.79 -12.82
C ASP A 754 15.24 -4.11 -14.20
N VAL A 755 14.20 -4.34 -15.00
CA VAL A 755 13.96 -3.59 -16.25
C VAL A 755 13.70 -2.11 -15.96
N GLU A 756 12.86 -1.78 -14.96
CA GLU A 756 12.66 -0.40 -14.54
C GLU A 756 13.94 0.25 -14.01
N ARG A 757 14.75 -0.46 -13.23
CA ARG A 757 16.04 0.04 -12.75
C ARG A 757 17.00 0.37 -13.90
N ARG A 758 17.03 -0.48 -14.94
CA ARG A 758 17.84 -0.22 -16.13
C ARG A 758 17.31 0.97 -16.92
N SER A 759 15.99 1.08 -17.10
CA SER A 759 15.33 2.23 -17.73
C SER A 759 15.64 3.53 -16.98
N LYS A 760 15.49 3.53 -15.66
CA LYS A 760 15.81 4.67 -14.79
C LYS A 760 17.29 5.04 -14.87
N SER A 761 18.20 4.06 -14.83
CA SER A 761 19.64 4.31 -14.97
C SER A 761 19.99 4.89 -16.35
N ALA A 762 19.32 4.46 -17.42
CA ALA A 762 19.51 5.03 -18.76
C ALA A 762 18.99 6.48 -18.83
N LEU A 763 17.88 6.77 -18.16
CA LEU A 763 17.29 8.11 -18.08
C LEU A 763 18.15 9.05 -17.23
N GLU A 764 18.70 8.57 -16.12
CA GLU A 764 19.70 9.28 -15.31
C GLU A 764 20.97 9.57 -16.12
N ALA A 765 21.49 8.60 -16.89
CA ALA A 765 22.62 8.82 -17.78
C ALA A 765 22.31 9.85 -18.88
N GLY A 766 21.09 9.82 -19.43
CA GLY A 766 20.60 10.83 -20.37
C GLY A 766 20.55 12.23 -19.75
N MET A 767 20.01 12.36 -18.54
CA MET A 767 19.96 13.64 -17.81
C MET A 767 21.36 14.18 -17.51
N VAL A 768 22.31 13.33 -17.12
CA VAL A 768 23.71 13.75 -16.89
C VAL A 768 24.33 14.25 -18.20
N SER A 769 24.04 13.63 -19.34
CA SER A 769 24.49 14.11 -20.65
C SER A 769 23.88 15.48 -21.00
N TYR A 770 22.59 15.68 -20.75
CA TYR A 770 21.94 16.98 -20.97
C TYR A 770 22.47 18.08 -20.04
N ILE A 771 22.75 17.76 -18.77
CA ILE A 771 23.40 18.70 -17.84
C ILE A 771 24.78 19.10 -18.36
N GLY A 772 25.57 18.13 -18.86
CA GLY A 772 26.85 18.42 -19.49
C GLY A 772 26.72 19.35 -20.70
N LYS A 773 25.76 19.09 -21.60
CA LYS A 773 25.50 19.97 -22.76
C LYS A 773 25.06 21.37 -22.36
N ILE A 774 24.26 21.51 -21.29
CA ILE A 774 23.85 22.82 -20.78
C ILE A 774 25.06 23.57 -20.22
N GLN A 775 25.94 22.91 -19.48
CA GLN A 775 27.17 23.52 -18.97
C GLN A 775 28.12 23.95 -20.10
N ASP A 776 28.24 23.14 -21.16
CA ASP A 776 29.03 23.49 -22.34
C ASP A 776 28.44 24.71 -23.07
N LEU A 777 27.11 24.80 -23.19
CA LEU A 777 26.43 25.95 -23.78
C LEU A 777 26.55 27.20 -22.90
N GLU A 778 26.47 27.07 -21.57
CA GLU A 778 26.71 28.18 -20.63
C GLU A 778 28.15 28.68 -20.73
N ALA A 779 29.12 27.78 -20.89
CA ALA A 779 30.52 28.15 -21.10
C ALA A 779 30.73 28.90 -22.43
N GLN A 780 30.12 28.42 -23.52
CA GLN A 780 30.15 29.10 -24.83
C GLN A 780 29.48 30.48 -24.77
N LEU A 781 28.38 30.60 -24.03
CA LEU A 781 27.66 31.87 -23.86
C LEU A 781 28.50 32.86 -23.05
N ALA A 782 29.15 32.42 -21.97
CA ALA A 782 30.09 33.23 -21.20
C ALA A 782 31.31 33.68 -22.03
N GLU A 783 31.82 32.81 -22.91
CA GLU A 783 32.91 33.14 -23.83
C GLU A 783 32.46 34.19 -24.88
N ALA A 784 31.26 34.03 -25.45
CA ALA A 784 30.67 35.00 -26.35
C ALA A 784 30.39 36.36 -25.68
N GLU A 785 29.94 36.38 -24.42
CA GLU A 785 29.75 37.59 -23.64
C GLU A 785 31.08 38.32 -23.35
N ASN A 786 32.14 37.57 -23.03
CA ASN A 786 33.48 38.12 -22.87
C ASN A 786 34.04 38.69 -24.18
N ALA A 787 33.87 37.98 -25.30
CA ALA A 787 34.25 38.47 -26.62
C ALA A 787 33.50 39.77 -26.97
N LYS A 788 32.19 39.80 -26.74
CA LYS A 788 31.35 41.00 -26.93
C LYS A 788 31.76 42.16 -26.02
N ALA A 789 32.16 41.88 -24.78
CA ALA A 789 32.66 42.91 -23.86
C ALA A 789 33.99 43.49 -24.35
N LEU A 790 34.88 42.64 -24.86
CA LEU A 790 36.16 43.04 -25.42
C LEU A 790 35.99 43.89 -26.69
N ASP A 791 35.05 43.51 -27.57
CA ASP A 791 34.71 44.29 -28.76
C ASP A 791 34.07 45.63 -28.41
N ARG A 792 33.20 45.68 -27.39
CA ARG A 792 32.67 46.95 -26.86
C ARG A 792 33.77 47.86 -26.32
N MET A 793 34.77 47.29 -25.65
CA MET A 793 35.93 48.03 -25.17
C MET A 793 36.74 48.59 -26.35
N LYS A 794 37.06 47.75 -27.34
CA LYS A 794 37.77 48.18 -28.56
C LYS A 794 37.00 49.26 -29.33
N MET A 795 35.68 49.13 -29.45
CA MET A 795 34.83 50.14 -30.07
C MET A 795 34.82 51.45 -29.28
N ALA A 796 34.84 51.39 -27.94
CA ALA A 796 34.95 52.58 -27.11
C ALA A 796 36.31 53.28 -27.25
N ASP A 797 37.40 52.51 -27.35
CA ASP A 797 38.75 53.03 -27.60
C ASP A 797 38.87 53.63 -29.01
N LEU A 798 38.31 52.96 -30.02
CA LEU A 798 38.22 53.50 -31.39
C LEU A 798 37.43 54.81 -31.42
N ARG A 799 36.27 54.87 -30.74
CA ARG A 799 35.50 56.12 -30.64
C ARG A 799 36.27 57.23 -29.94
N LYS A 800 37.05 56.94 -28.89
CA LYS A 800 37.95 57.92 -28.27
C LYS A 800 39.06 58.38 -29.22
N SER A 801 39.65 57.47 -30.00
CA SER A 801 40.67 57.82 -30.98
C SER A 801 40.11 58.69 -32.10
N PHE A 802 38.90 58.39 -32.58
CA PHE A 802 38.17 59.20 -33.56
C PHE A 802 37.81 60.58 -33.00
N ALA A 803 37.30 60.66 -31.77
CA ALA A 803 37.03 61.95 -31.11
C ALA A 803 38.31 62.78 -30.94
N SER A 804 39.44 62.14 -30.66
CA SER A 804 40.75 62.82 -30.58
C SER A 804 41.24 63.29 -31.94
N LEU A 805 41.03 62.51 -33.01
CA LEU A 805 41.35 62.89 -34.39
C LEU A 805 40.45 64.03 -34.88
N GLN A 806 39.16 63.97 -34.58
CA GLN A 806 38.19 65.01 -34.92
C GLN A 806 38.52 66.32 -34.20
N LYS A 807 38.96 66.25 -32.94
CA LYS A 807 39.45 67.40 -32.19
C LYS A 807 40.76 67.97 -32.74
N MET A 808 41.67 67.11 -33.24
CA MET A 808 42.86 67.58 -33.96
C MET A 808 42.52 68.22 -35.30
N PHE A 809 41.49 67.73 -36.01
CA PHE A 809 41.01 68.33 -37.25
C PHE A 809 40.33 69.68 -37.01
N GLU A 810 39.52 69.81 -35.96
CA GLU A 810 38.92 71.09 -35.53
C GLU A 810 40.00 72.09 -35.07
N GLU A 811 41.08 71.63 -34.43
CA GLU A 811 42.24 72.47 -34.10
C GLU A 811 43.08 72.85 -35.34
N TYR A 812 43.01 72.08 -36.44
CA TYR A 812 43.70 72.35 -37.70
C TYR A 812 42.92 73.25 -38.67
N GLU A 813 41.58 73.20 -38.67
CA GLU A 813 40.75 74.03 -39.55
C GLU A 813 40.61 75.49 -39.08
N GLY A 814 41.08 75.84 -37.88
CA GLY A 814 41.10 77.21 -37.35
C GLY A 814 42.32 78.07 -37.77
N GLY A 815 43.26 77.56 -38.56
CA GLY A 815 44.59 78.17 -38.78
C GLY A 815 44.94 78.50 -40.23
N ILE A 816 44.78 79.78 -40.59
CA ILE A 816 45.16 80.52 -41.80
C ILE A 816 46.56 80.16 -42.42
N ILE A 817 46.55 79.87 -43.73
CA ILE A 817 47.55 80.00 -44.86
C ILE A 817 48.76 80.98 -44.62
N PRO A 818 49.99 80.88 -45.25
CA PRO A 818 50.93 79.82 -45.72
C PRO A 818 52.41 80.15 -45.22
N PRO A 819 53.60 79.76 -45.81
CA PRO A 819 53.96 78.99 -47.01
C PRO A 819 55.07 77.89 -46.87
N GLN A 820 55.25 77.15 -47.97
CA GLN A 820 56.39 76.28 -48.35
C GLN A 820 57.80 76.90 -48.14
N PRO A 821 58.95 76.18 -48.35
CA PRO A 821 59.18 74.74 -48.68
C PRO A 821 60.31 74.09 -47.84
N SER A 822 60.54 72.76 -48.02
CA SER A 822 61.85 72.12 -48.27
C SER A 822 62.08 70.76 -47.57
N SER A 823 62.51 69.80 -48.40
CA SER A 823 63.47 68.69 -48.17
C SER A 823 63.20 67.60 -47.12
N GLU A 824 63.27 66.35 -47.61
CA GLU A 824 64.01 65.19 -47.04
C GLU A 824 63.62 64.78 -45.60
N GLU A 825 63.16 63.57 -45.30
CA GLU A 825 63.95 62.34 -45.30
C GLU A 825 63.07 61.15 -44.83
N ARG A 826 63.15 60.05 -45.59
CA ARG A 826 63.27 58.63 -45.16
C ARG A 826 62.66 58.10 -43.83
N VAL A 827 61.85 57.05 -44.03
CA VAL A 827 62.03 55.66 -43.52
C VAL A 827 61.55 55.29 -42.10
N ALA A 828 60.78 54.20 -42.09
CA ALA A 828 60.73 53.08 -41.13
C ALA A 828 59.41 52.86 -40.37
N ALA A 829 58.72 51.81 -40.80
CA ALA A 829 57.89 50.92 -39.98
C ALA A 829 58.69 50.34 -38.79
N PRO A 830 58.03 49.78 -37.77
CA PRO A 830 57.72 48.33 -37.79
C PRO A 830 56.31 48.01 -37.26
N GLN A 831 55.58 47.06 -37.84
CA GLN A 831 55.51 45.65 -37.42
C GLN A 831 55.33 45.44 -35.90
N LEU A 832 54.07 45.24 -35.49
CA LEU A 832 53.56 43.98 -34.92
C LEU A 832 52.03 43.96 -34.94
#